data_AF-A0A518HQI4-F1
#
_entry.id   AF-A0A518HQI4-F1
#
_cell.length_a   1.000
_cell.length_b   1.000
_cell.length_c   1.000
_cell.angle_alpha   90.00
_cell.angle_beta   90.00
_cell.angle_gamma   90.00
#
_symmetry.space_group_name_H-M   'P 1'
#
loop_
_entity.id
_entity.type
_entity.pdbx_description
1 polymer ?
#
loop_
_entity_poly.entity_id
_entity_poly.type
_entity_poly.pdbx_seq_one_letter_code
_entity_poly.pdbx_strand_id
1 'polypeptide(L)'
;MTEGFTNNRGLVWKEVRQLFPLVAALFAVGLVLMLVWQMSPDGIDAMRRYAHYIPLALPGLFAVGAAAMTVGQERDQKTIFWLTSMPISPGRLIRIKLIVCTVALGVMWIGCWALIKIELMLGAFPGGFRFPLLPNLKQDTLSTQVIAFLSWHLHTFYILVCGFYTSWRIKNSFASLIAIIPLAFAPFAVVHLGEFIRRMRVGTAYVDPLISDSAALAVTLIATVIVGALAWRAAIRVLSPAKADKESGDAHRFSPYAVFGPSPETQRRVPDQPFRSTTLAMLRQSFGSNRLALWGILLMILAGVVGSAGGGLPYVGSSRSGGTVLTFIGLFGVCCLGVFAFSGDGKAERLRFFSDRGASPAKLWLGRHLLAVAVLGFASLLYLVIGVIGQSIESADRRYLYVPPLIVVILLAVYCYSISQWVGQTIRALSISLMVAPAASVASLFAAGVVLSQGGTMTIGTTTIGVAIIIAMAVLWYFLPLVATLMSMRTYADGVQGRKLWAKSVPALVLFFAIPLIPLTVEYFSYPSITSAQRRSLAQQASKANAPGRMPSNKVSFQTPNGSFQLPDVNRPVGNTSALGYDDRDFSAAHLANLYADDAQEQGAMCEPNTFNGILSLASFAKVQFVQSPDDEKALAELNDWLDTMTKLAQRLRRSPRVIDQDHADAIVSWVADVLDNHQYQEHLDQPAAQSALDLIADTQGWSDARRRAVLVSWYDWNENRQSGAPADQFGGYPINAWSGMHRGGLGRWIFRNHMIDSIAFHLLELLDAEEQGQSSVQQRKTLHELISGNYQKFEQGPYSDRARRQGASQAALLNTEIRSNYPGAQWYAAWEKELTQNAITN
;
A
#
# COMPACT_ATOMS: atom_id res chain seq x y z
N MET A 1 11.32 -16.88 46.33
CA MET A 1 10.83 -16.81 44.92
C MET A 1 11.69 -17.62 43.94
N THR A 2 12.97 -17.88 44.22
CA THR A 2 13.91 -18.60 43.33
C THR A 2 13.63 -20.10 43.15
N GLU A 3 13.13 -20.82 44.16
CA GLU A 3 12.76 -22.26 44.03
C GLU A 3 11.48 -22.51 43.22
N GLY A 4 10.59 -21.52 43.13
CA GLY A 4 9.38 -21.60 42.29
C GLY A 4 9.69 -21.52 40.79
N PHE A 5 10.77 -20.82 40.41
CA PHE A 5 11.18 -20.67 39.01
C PHE A 5 11.93 -21.89 38.47
N THR A 6 12.75 -22.56 39.28
CA THR A 6 13.45 -23.80 38.89
C THR A 6 12.45 -24.91 38.56
N ASN A 7 11.36 -25.04 39.33
CA ASN A 7 10.29 -26.02 39.08
C ASN A 7 9.35 -25.68 37.90
N ASN A 8 9.39 -24.47 37.32
CA ASN A 8 8.55 -24.08 36.18
C ASN A 8 9.28 -24.09 34.84
N ARG A 9 10.62 -24.20 34.84
CA ARG A 9 11.46 -24.05 33.65
C ARG A 9 11.08 -24.99 32.51
N GLY A 10 10.78 -26.26 32.83
CA GLY A 10 10.41 -27.26 31.82
C GLY A 10 9.08 -26.94 31.11
N LEU A 11 8.06 -26.52 31.86
CA LEU A 11 6.76 -26.15 31.30
C LEU A 11 6.85 -24.87 30.47
N VAL A 12 7.55 -23.85 30.97
CA VAL A 12 7.78 -22.60 30.22
C VAL A 12 8.52 -22.88 28.92
N TRP A 13 9.60 -23.67 28.96
CA TRP A 13 10.37 -24.04 27.77
C TRP A 13 9.52 -24.79 26.74
N LYS A 14 8.65 -25.70 27.19
CA LYS A 14 7.71 -26.41 26.32
C LYS A 14 6.79 -25.44 25.58
N GLU A 15 6.11 -24.53 26.29
CA GLU A 15 5.19 -23.57 25.68
C GLU A 15 5.93 -22.60 24.73
N VAL A 16 7.12 -22.14 25.10
CA VAL A 16 7.96 -21.29 24.24
C VAL A 16 8.34 -22.02 22.95
N ARG A 17 8.77 -23.28 23.03
CA ARG A 17 9.11 -24.09 21.86
C ARG A 17 7.91 -24.31 20.94
N GLN A 18 6.70 -24.34 21.49
CA GLN A 18 5.47 -24.48 20.72
C GLN A 18 5.06 -23.17 20.02
N LEU A 19 5.28 -22.01 20.65
CA LEU A 19 4.93 -20.70 20.09
C LEU A 19 5.98 -20.14 19.13
N PHE A 20 7.26 -20.51 19.28
CA PHE A 20 8.36 -19.98 18.46
C PHE A 20 8.10 -20.09 16.94
N PRO A 21 7.62 -21.21 16.38
CA PRO A 21 7.32 -21.30 14.95
C PRO A 21 6.24 -20.32 14.49
N LEU A 22 5.25 -20.01 15.35
CA LEU A 22 4.21 -19.04 15.04
C LEU A 22 4.77 -17.62 14.97
N VAL A 23 5.58 -17.24 15.96
CA VAL A 23 6.28 -15.95 16.01
C VAL A 23 7.16 -15.77 14.77
N ALA A 24 7.99 -16.77 14.47
CA ALA A 24 8.89 -16.75 13.31
C ALA A 24 8.12 -16.67 11.98
N ALA A 25 7.03 -17.44 11.84
CA ALA A 25 6.20 -17.42 10.64
C ALA A 25 5.53 -16.06 10.44
N LEU A 26 4.98 -15.45 11.50
CA LEU A 26 4.33 -14.14 11.40
C LEU A 26 5.32 -13.02 11.08
N PHE A 27 6.54 -13.04 11.64
CA PHE A 27 7.58 -12.08 11.25
C PHE A 27 8.02 -12.27 9.80
N ALA A 28 8.24 -13.51 9.36
CA ALA A 28 8.61 -13.80 7.98
C ALA A 28 7.52 -13.33 7.00
N VAL A 29 6.25 -13.63 7.30
CA VAL A 29 5.10 -13.18 6.51
C VAL A 29 4.95 -11.67 6.53
N GLY A 30 5.10 -11.04 7.69
CA GLY A 30 5.07 -9.59 7.84
C GLY A 30 6.14 -8.91 6.98
N LEU A 31 7.37 -9.42 7.05
CA LEU A 31 8.48 -8.93 6.22
C LEU A 31 8.20 -9.11 4.73
N VAL A 32 7.71 -10.28 4.31
CA VAL A 32 7.37 -10.53 2.90
C VAL A 32 6.26 -9.60 2.43
N LEU A 33 5.19 -9.42 3.21
CA LEU A 33 4.11 -8.49 2.89
C LEU A 33 4.61 -7.05 2.77
N MET A 34 5.49 -6.62 3.68
CA MET A 34 6.13 -5.30 3.60
C MET A 34 6.98 -5.18 2.35
N LEU A 35 7.81 -6.17 2.01
CA LEU A 35 8.63 -6.14 0.80
C LEU A 35 7.77 -6.09 -0.46
N VAL A 36 6.75 -6.95 -0.57
CA VAL A 36 5.79 -6.94 -1.69
C VAL A 36 5.11 -5.57 -1.79
N TRP A 37 4.79 -4.97 -0.65
CA TRP A 37 4.20 -3.64 -0.63
C TRP A 37 5.13 -2.55 -1.14
N GLN A 38 6.39 -2.60 -0.72
CA GLN A 38 7.42 -1.69 -1.20
C GLN A 38 7.68 -1.91 -2.70
N MET A 39 7.28 -3.04 -3.29
CA MET A 39 7.37 -3.26 -4.73
C MET A 39 6.09 -2.88 -5.50
N SER A 40 4.97 -2.65 -4.80
CA SER A 40 3.66 -2.35 -5.41
C SER A 40 3.62 -0.98 -6.11
N PRO A 41 2.95 -0.81 -7.26
CA PRO A 41 2.94 0.44 -8.02
C PRO A 41 2.10 1.54 -7.33
N ASP A 42 2.35 2.79 -7.69
CA ASP A 42 1.66 3.96 -7.10
C ASP A 42 0.17 4.04 -7.46
N GLY A 43 -0.26 3.40 -8.54
CA GLY A 43 -1.70 3.31 -8.89
C GLY A 43 -2.57 2.64 -7.81
N ILE A 44 -1.95 2.01 -6.81
CA ILE A 44 -2.62 1.42 -5.64
C ILE A 44 -2.41 2.28 -4.37
N ASP A 45 -2.15 3.59 -4.50
CA ASP A 45 -1.83 4.50 -3.39
C ASP A 45 -2.89 4.52 -2.26
N ALA A 46 -4.16 4.34 -2.61
CA ALA A 46 -5.23 4.18 -1.63
C ALA A 46 -5.00 2.93 -0.78
N MET A 47 -4.63 1.80 -1.40
CA MET A 47 -4.22 0.64 -0.63
C MET A 47 -2.88 0.93 0.05
N ARG A 48 -1.92 1.63 -0.57
CA ARG A 48 -0.57 1.98 -0.05
C ARG A 48 -0.60 2.46 1.39
N ARG A 49 -1.55 3.35 1.66
CA ARG A 49 -1.78 3.93 2.99
C ARG A 49 -2.20 2.89 4.04
N TYR A 50 -2.87 1.82 3.64
CA TYR A 50 -3.34 0.78 4.55
C TYR A 50 -2.31 -0.31 4.89
N ALA A 51 -1.29 -0.58 4.07
CA ALA A 51 -0.33 -1.62 4.48
C ALA A 51 0.58 -1.19 5.62
N HIS A 52 0.65 0.11 5.92
CA HIS A 52 1.33 0.54 7.14
C HIS A 52 0.68 -0.04 8.40
N TYR A 53 -0.57 -0.52 8.31
CA TYR A 53 -1.25 -1.24 9.38
C TYR A 53 -0.94 -2.75 9.40
N ILE A 54 -0.20 -3.30 8.41
CA ILE A 54 0.15 -4.74 8.39
C ILE A 54 0.96 -5.13 9.64
N PRO A 55 2.05 -4.44 10.01
CA PRO A 55 2.77 -4.76 11.24
C PRO A 55 1.87 -4.67 12.49
N LEU A 56 0.86 -3.80 12.49
CA LEU A 56 -0.09 -3.66 13.59
C LEU A 56 -1.10 -4.81 13.66
N ALA A 57 -1.37 -5.49 12.55
CA ALA A 57 -2.24 -6.67 12.50
C ALA A 57 -1.54 -7.95 13.01
N LEU A 58 -0.21 -8.06 12.90
CA LEU A 58 0.54 -9.27 13.26
C LEU A 58 0.36 -9.70 14.73
N PRO A 59 0.38 -8.80 15.73
CA PRO A 59 0.12 -9.18 17.13
C PRO A 59 -1.31 -9.71 17.33
N GLY A 60 -2.28 -9.20 16.57
CA GLY A 60 -3.65 -9.74 16.55
C GLY A 60 -3.70 -11.17 15.99
N LEU A 61 -3.04 -11.42 14.85
CA LEU A 61 -2.93 -12.77 14.28
C LEU A 61 -2.20 -13.74 15.22
N PHE A 62 -1.14 -13.27 15.89
CA PHE A 62 -0.46 -14.02 16.94
C PHE A 62 -1.41 -14.37 18.08
N ALA A 63 -2.16 -13.40 18.60
CA ALA A 63 -3.11 -13.59 19.68
C ALA A 63 -4.17 -14.66 19.37
N VAL A 64 -4.71 -14.65 18.13
CA VAL A 64 -5.64 -15.68 17.64
C VAL A 64 -4.95 -17.06 17.60
N GLY A 65 -3.75 -17.13 17.04
CA GLY A 65 -3.02 -18.39 16.85
C GLY A 65 -2.47 -19.02 18.13
N ALA A 66 -2.03 -18.21 19.09
CA ALA A 66 -1.29 -18.64 20.27
C ALA A 66 -2.13 -19.55 21.18
N ALA A 67 -3.39 -19.19 21.45
CA ALA A 67 -4.28 -20.01 22.26
C ALA A 67 -4.67 -21.31 21.54
N ALA A 68 -4.94 -21.25 20.23
CA ALA A 68 -5.27 -22.43 19.44
C ALA A 68 -4.08 -23.40 19.34
N MET A 69 -2.84 -22.90 19.29
CA MET A 69 -1.66 -23.77 19.35
C MET A 69 -1.48 -24.36 20.75
N THR A 70 -1.39 -23.53 21.78
CA THR A 70 -1.06 -24.00 23.14
C THR A 70 -2.15 -24.86 23.78
N VAL A 71 -3.42 -24.69 23.42
CA VAL A 71 -4.55 -25.44 24.01
C VAL A 71 -5.24 -26.31 22.96
N GLY A 72 -5.63 -25.74 21.82
CA GLY A 72 -6.35 -26.46 20.78
C GLY A 72 -5.55 -27.65 20.25
N GLN A 73 -4.31 -27.43 19.82
CA GLN A 73 -3.47 -28.49 19.28
C GLN A 73 -3.21 -29.60 20.31
N GLU A 74 -3.01 -29.26 21.58
CA GLU A 74 -2.84 -30.26 22.65
C GLU A 74 -4.11 -31.10 22.85
N ARG A 75 -5.28 -30.48 22.67
CA ARG A 75 -6.56 -31.16 22.75
C ARG A 75 -6.78 -32.11 21.58
N ASP A 76 -6.46 -31.67 20.36
CA ASP A 76 -6.55 -32.49 19.16
C ASP A 76 -5.56 -33.67 19.20
N GLN A 77 -4.36 -33.43 19.71
CA GLN A 77 -3.34 -34.46 19.91
C GLN A 77 -3.57 -35.32 21.16
N LYS A 78 -4.60 -35.01 21.96
CA LYS A 78 -4.90 -35.65 23.25
C LYS A 78 -3.76 -35.56 24.29
N THR A 79 -2.76 -34.72 24.07
CA THR A 79 -1.66 -34.48 25.02
C THR A 79 -2.12 -33.68 26.23
N ILE A 80 -3.24 -32.98 26.14
CA ILE A 80 -3.85 -32.29 27.28
C ILE A 80 -4.27 -33.25 28.40
N PHE A 81 -4.68 -34.48 28.08
CA PHE A 81 -5.03 -35.50 29.08
C PHE A 81 -3.81 -36.01 29.82
N TRP A 82 -2.66 -36.07 29.14
CA TRP A 82 -1.39 -36.37 29.77
C TRP A 82 -0.97 -35.24 30.74
N LEU A 83 -1.19 -33.97 30.38
CA LEU A 83 -0.97 -32.85 31.30
C LEU A 83 -1.85 -32.93 32.56
N THR A 84 -3.11 -33.36 32.43
CA THR A 84 -4.02 -33.52 33.58
C THR A 84 -3.64 -34.67 34.50
N SER A 85 -2.88 -35.67 34.02
CA SER A 85 -2.38 -36.77 34.86
C SER A 85 -1.15 -36.41 35.69
N MET A 86 -0.46 -35.30 35.39
CA MET A 86 0.69 -34.87 36.16
C MET A 86 0.26 -34.24 37.50
N PRO A 87 1.09 -34.35 38.56
CA PRO A 87 0.82 -33.75 39.88
C PRO A 87 1.04 -32.22 39.87
N ILE A 88 0.37 -31.52 38.97
CA ILE A 88 0.45 -30.07 38.77
C ILE A 88 -0.96 -29.49 38.89
N SER A 89 -1.13 -28.46 39.71
CA SER A 89 -2.44 -27.84 39.88
C SER A 89 -2.94 -27.19 38.56
N PRO A 90 -4.23 -27.37 38.20
CA PRO A 90 -4.81 -26.77 36.99
C PRO A 90 -4.57 -25.26 36.88
N GLY A 91 -4.73 -24.53 37.99
CA GLY A 91 -4.50 -23.09 38.03
C GLY A 91 -3.05 -22.67 37.77
N ARG A 92 -2.07 -23.56 38.00
CA ARG A 92 -0.67 -23.30 37.65
C ARG A 92 -0.44 -23.47 36.14
N LEU A 93 -1.00 -24.52 35.53
CA LEU A 93 -0.92 -24.73 34.08
C LEU A 93 -1.55 -23.57 33.29
N ILE A 94 -2.75 -23.12 33.71
CA ILE A 94 -3.45 -22.01 33.06
C ILE A 94 -2.62 -20.72 33.14
N ARG A 95 -2.07 -20.40 34.32
CA ARG A 95 -1.22 -19.21 34.52
C ARG A 95 0.04 -19.25 33.65
N ILE A 96 0.72 -20.39 33.58
CA ILE A 96 1.93 -20.52 32.75
C ILE A 96 1.61 -20.29 31.28
N LYS A 97 0.56 -20.93 30.73
CA LYS A 97 0.16 -20.74 29.34
C LYS A 97 -0.19 -19.28 29.05
N LEU A 98 -0.98 -18.64 29.93
CA LEU A 98 -1.35 -17.23 29.77
C LEU A 98 -0.12 -16.31 29.83
N ILE A 99 0.75 -16.46 30.83
CA ILE A 99 1.96 -15.64 30.98
C ILE A 99 2.89 -15.80 29.78
N VAL A 100 3.16 -17.03 29.34
CA VAL A 100 4.05 -17.28 28.19
C VAL A 100 3.48 -16.68 26.91
N CYS A 101 2.17 -16.84 26.66
CA CYS A 101 1.51 -16.21 25.52
C CYS A 101 1.52 -14.68 25.59
N THR A 102 1.30 -14.09 26.77
CA THR A 102 1.35 -12.63 26.96
C THR A 102 2.75 -12.06 26.75
N VAL A 103 3.78 -12.73 27.27
CA VAL A 103 5.18 -12.32 27.04
C VAL A 103 5.54 -12.44 25.56
N ALA A 104 5.15 -13.53 24.91
CA ALA A 104 5.35 -13.70 23.47
C ALA A 104 4.59 -12.65 22.64
N LEU A 105 3.38 -12.24 23.05
CA LEU A 105 2.65 -11.12 22.44
C LEU A 105 3.42 -9.79 22.60
N GLY A 106 4.03 -9.55 23.77
CA GLY A 106 4.92 -8.41 23.98
C GLY A 106 6.14 -8.42 23.06
N VAL A 107 6.79 -9.58 22.89
CA VAL A 107 7.90 -9.75 21.92
C VAL A 107 7.44 -9.48 20.48
N MET A 108 6.24 -9.94 20.12
CA MET A 108 5.65 -9.63 18.81
C MET A 108 5.49 -8.13 18.60
N TRP A 109 4.94 -7.41 19.58
CA TRP A 109 4.81 -5.94 19.52
C TRP A 109 6.16 -5.24 19.36
N ILE A 110 7.17 -5.64 20.13
CA ILE A 110 8.53 -5.09 20.01
C ILE A 110 9.09 -5.28 18.60
N GLY A 111 8.96 -6.49 18.03
CA GLY A 111 9.42 -6.74 16.66
C GLY A 111 8.60 -5.98 15.61
N CYS A 112 7.30 -5.79 15.82
CA CYS A 112 6.47 -4.97 14.92
C CYS A 112 6.87 -3.50 14.96
N TRP A 113 7.21 -2.96 16.14
CA TRP A 113 7.78 -1.62 16.26
C TRP A 113 9.13 -1.50 15.56
N ALA A 114 9.99 -2.52 15.67
CA ALA A 114 11.24 -2.56 14.93
C ALA A 114 11.01 -2.54 13.41
N LEU A 115 10.05 -3.34 12.90
CA LEU A 115 9.67 -3.35 11.49
C LEU A 115 9.17 -1.98 11.02
N ILE A 116 8.26 -1.35 11.76
CA ILE A 116 7.76 0.00 11.47
C ILE A 116 8.91 1.02 11.44
N LYS A 117 9.82 0.95 12.40
CA LYS A 117 10.99 1.84 12.47
C LYS A 117 11.95 1.63 11.30
N ILE A 118 12.19 0.39 10.89
CA ILE A 118 13.00 0.06 9.71
C ILE A 118 12.35 0.63 8.45
N GLU A 119 11.03 0.48 8.31
CA GLU A 119 10.26 1.03 7.19
C GLU A 119 10.39 2.56 7.11
N LEU A 120 10.32 3.22 8.27
CA LEU A 120 10.58 4.65 8.43
C LEU A 120 12.00 5.06 8.03
N MET A 121 13.01 4.34 8.52
CA MET A 121 14.42 4.63 8.27
C MET A 121 14.84 4.46 6.82
N LEU A 122 14.25 3.49 6.11
CA LEU A 122 14.56 3.23 4.70
C LEU A 122 14.08 4.33 3.74
N GLY A 123 13.45 5.39 4.24
CA GLY A 123 13.04 6.53 3.40
C GLY A 123 11.98 6.16 2.36
N ALA A 124 11.34 4.99 2.50
CA ALA A 124 10.20 4.56 1.71
C ALA A 124 8.99 5.50 1.86
N PHE A 125 9.07 6.46 2.79
CA PHE A 125 8.02 7.43 3.10
C PHE A 125 8.52 8.86 2.98
N PRO A 126 8.36 9.49 1.80
CA PRO A 126 8.58 10.93 1.64
C PRO A 126 7.68 11.78 2.55
N GLY A 127 6.58 11.24 3.07
CA GLY A 127 5.65 11.95 3.96
C GLY A 127 5.85 11.72 5.46
N GLY A 128 6.78 10.85 5.87
CA GLY A 128 6.97 10.42 7.25
C GLY A 128 5.76 9.62 7.79
N PHE A 129 5.99 8.39 8.24
CA PHE A 129 4.97 7.67 9.01
C PHE A 129 4.85 8.32 10.39
N ARG A 130 3.81 9.13 10.58
CA ARG A 130 3.55 9.86 11.83
C ARG A 130 2.95 8.92 12.87
N PHE A 131 3.81 8.18 13.59
CA PHE A 131 3.38 7.37 14.72
C PHE A 131 3.33 8.19 16.02
N PRO A 132 2.43 7.89 16.98
CA PRO A 132 2.13 8.66 18.20
C PRO A 132 3.28 9.01 19.15
N LEU A 133 4.44 8.39 18.98
CA LEU A 133 5.58 8.50 19.92
C LEU A 133 6.78 9.25 19.34
N LEU A 134 6.69 9.75 18.10
CA LEU A 134 7.75 10.58 17.51
C LEU A 134 7.39 12.08 17.66
N PRO A 135 8.34 12.94 18.11
CA PRO A 135 8.04 14.10 18.95
C PRO A 135 7.48 15.36 18.26
N ASN A 136 6.95 15.27 17.04
CA ASN A 136 6.69 16.46 16.21
C ASN A 136 5.20 16.73 15.91
N LEU A 137 4.30 16.59 16.89
CA LEU A 137 2.87 16.85 16.66
C LEU A 137 2.23 17.72 17.75
N LYS A 138 1.41 18.66 17.27
CA LYS A 138 0.61 19.63 18.03
C LYS A 138 -0.19 18.95 19.15
N GLN A 139 -0.31 19.63 20.27
CA GLN A 139 -0.83 19.12 21.56
C GLN A 139 -2.22 18.45 21.45
N ASP A 140 -3.11 18.95 20.59
CA ASP A 140 -4.47 18.39 20.39
C ASP A 140 -4.50 17.04 19.68
N THR A 141 -3.42 16.66 18.97
CA THR A 141 -3.33 15.36 18.29
C THR A 141 -2.73 14.25 19.16
N LEU A 142 -2.07 14.60 20.27
CA LEU A 142 -1.39 13.61 21.12
C LEU A 142 -2.36 12.75 21.93
N SER A 143 -3.46 13.33 22.46
CA SER A 143 -4.41 12.60 23.30
C SER A 143 -5.12 11.47 22.56
N THR A 144 -5.71 11.77 21.40
CA THR A 144 -6.39 10.79 20.54
C THR A 144 -5.43 9.67 20.11
N GLN A 145 -4.19 10.02 19.79
CA GLN A 145 -3.17 9.08 19.37
C GLN A 145 -2.71 8.12 20.47
N VAL A 146 -2.55 8.61 21.71
CA VAL A 146 -2.22 7.76 22.87
C VAL A 146 -3.37 6.81 23.19
N ILE A 147 -4.61 7.27 23.16
CA ILE A 147 -5.79 6.42 23.42
C ILE A 147 -5.92 5.34 22.33
N ALA A 148 -5.79 5.70 21.06
CA ALA A 148 -5.78 4.74 19.96
C ALA A 148 -4.66 3.70 20.15
N PHE A 149 -3.44 4.14 20.48
CA PHE A 149 -2.32 3.24 20.77
C PHE A 149 -2.63 2.25 21.88
N LEU A 150 -3.15 2.73 23.03
CA LEU A 150 -3.54 1.86 24.14
C LEU A 150 -4.68 0.90 23.77
N SER A 151 -5.64 1.39 22.99
CA SER A 151 -6.78 0.60 22.50
C SER A 151 -6.31 -0.60 21.66
N TRP A 152 -5.35 -0.41 20.76
CA TRP A 152 -4.77 -1.52 19.97
C TRP A 152 -4.08 -2.59 20.81
N HIS A 153 -3.27 -2.19 21.80
CA HIS A 153 -2.59 -3.13 22.70
C HIS A 153 -3.59 -3.90 23.55
N LEU A 154 -4.55 -3.19 24.13
CA LEU A 154 -5.60 -3.80 24.93
C LEU A 154 -6.47 -4.75 24.08
N HIS A 155 -6.80 -4.37 22.85
CA HIS A 155 -7.61 -5.20 21.96
C HIS A 155 -6.87 -6.47 21.50
N THR A 156 -5.57 -6.41 21.21
CA THR A 156 -4.80 -7.63 20.91
C THR A 156 -4.70 -8.56 22.10
N PHE A 157 -4.59 -8.02 23.32
CA PHE A 157 -4.68 -8.81 24.55
C PHE A 157 -6.07 -9.41 24.77
N TYR A 158 -7.14 -8.63 24.51
CA TYR A 158 -8.52 -9.12 24.52
C TYR A 158 -8.70 -10.33 23.60
N ILE A 159 -8.22 -10.24 22.35
CA ILE A 159 -8.26 -11.33 21.37
C ILE A 159 -7.54 -12.58 21.90
N LEU A 160 -6.39 -12.43 22.57
CA LEU A 160 -5.66 -13.56 23.16
C LEU A 160 -6.52 -14.28 24.21
N VAL A 161 -7.20 -13.51 25.06
CA VAL A 161 -8.10 -14.04 26.10
C VAL A 161 -9.33 -14.71 25.48
N CYS A 162 -9.92 -14.14 24.43
CA CYS A 162 -10.98 -14.78 23.63
C CYS A 162 -10.49 -16.09 23.01
N GLY A 163 -9.25 -16.13 22.52
CA GLY A 163 -8.61 -17.34 22.01
C GLY A 163 -8.53 -18.44 23.06
N PHE A 164 -8.13 -18.11 24.28
CA PHE A 164 -8.14 -19.07 25.39
C PHE A 164 -9.55 -19.54 25.71
N TYR A 165 -10.51 -18.62 25.85
CA TYR A 165 -11.90 -18.97 26.15
C TYR A 165 -12.48 -19.98 25.14
N THR A 166 -12.35 -19.68 23.84
CA THR A 166 -12.84 -20.55 22.76
C THR A 166 -12.12 -21.88 22.72
N SER A 167 -10.78 -21.90 22.90
CA SER A 167 -9.97 -23.13 22.85
C SER A 167 -10.29 -24.07 24.00
N TRP A 168 -10.58 -23.53 25.19
CA TRP A 168 -11.05 -24.31 26.33
C TRP A 168 -12.48 -24.80 26.13
N ARG A 169 -13.37 -23.98 25.54
CA ARG A 169 -14.78 -24.30 25.39
C ARG A 169 -15.05 -25.32 24.27
N ILE A 170 -14.37 -25.19 23.14
CA ILE A 170 -14.63 -25.94 21.91
C ILE A 170 -13.58 -27.04 21.75
N LYS A 171 -14.02 -28.29 21.51
CA LYS A 171 -13.10 -29.44 21.40
C LYS A 171 -12.21 -29.41 20.17
N ASN A 172 -12.67 -28.77 19.11
CA ASN A 172 -12.04 -28.74 17.81
C ASN A 172 -11.26 -27.43 17.63
N SER A 173 -9.96 -27.52 17.35
CA SER A 173 -9.11 -26.32 17.20
C SER A 173 -9.56 -25.39 16.07
N PHE A 174 -10.01 -25.95 14.95
CA PHE A 174 -10.47 -25.18 13.80
C PHE A 174 -11.75 -24.40 14.13
N ALA A 175 -12.73 -25.08 14.71
CA ALA A 175 -13.99 -24.44 15.10
C ALA A 175 -13.75 -23.40 16.21
N SER A 176 -12.78 -23.64 17.10
CA SER A 176 -12.35 -22.66 18.08
C SER A 176 -11.82 -21.40 17.42
N LEU A 177 -10.92 -21.52 16.43
CA LEU A 177 -10.35 -20.38 15.72
C LEU A 177 -11.43 -19.52 15.04
N ILE A 178 -12.41 -20.14 14.39
CA ILE A 178 -13.51 -19.39 13.78
C ILE A 178 -14.39 -18.73 14.83
N ALA A 179 -14.66 -19.39 15.97
CA ALA A 179 -15.48 -18.83 17.03
C ALA A 179 -14.84 -17.60 17.70
N ILE A 180 -13.53 -17.37 17.53
CA ILE A 180 -12.86 -16.15 18.00
C ILE A 180 -13.33 -14.93 17.21
N ILE A 181 -13.61 -15.06 15.91
CA ILE A 181 -13.94 -13.94 15.02
C ILE A 181 -15.12 -13.10 15.56
N PRO A 182 -16.31 -13.67 15.82
CA PRO A 182 -17.42 -12.87 16.34
C PRO A 182 -17.14 -12.27 17.73
N LEU A 183 -16.33 -12.95 18.56
CA LEU A 183 -15.92 -12.41 19.86
C LEU A 183 -14.95 -11.24 19.71
N ALA A 184 -13.98 -11.33 18.79
CA ALA A 184 -13.03 -10.26 18.51
C ALA A 184 -13.74 -8.98 18.05
N PHE A 185 -14.80 -9.10 17.24
CA PHE A 185 -15.58 -7.95 16.79
C PHE A 185 -16.62 -7.45 17.80
N ALA A 186 -16.88 -8.17 18.90
CA ALA A 186 -17.96 -7.81 19.82
C ALA A 186 -17.78 -6.42 20.48
N PRO A 187 -16.59 -6.03 20.99
CA PRO A 187 -16.40 -4.68 21.53
C PRO A 187 -16.68 -3.59 20.48
N PHE A 188 -16.19 -3.77 19.25
CA PHE A 188 -16.41 -2.83 18.15
C PHE A 188 -17.89 -2.74 17.77
N ALA A 189 -18.61 -3.86 17.72
CA ALA A 189 -20.03 -3.88 17.44
C ALA A 189 -20.84 -3.11 18.50
N VAL A 190 -20.48 -3.25 19.78
CA VAL A 190 -21.12 -2.51 20.88
C VAL A 190 -20.85 -1.01 20.76
N VAL A 191 -19.60 -0.62 20.47
CA VAL A 191 -19.23 0.80 20.29
C VAL A 191 -19.96 1.39 19.10
N HIS A 192 -19.91 0.74 17.93
CA HIS A 192 -20.57 1.23 16.72
C HIS A 192 -22.09 1.23 16.83
N LEU A 193 -22.69 0.29 17.55
CA LEU A 193 -24.12 0.34 17.86
C LEU A 193 -24.45 1.55 18.74
N GLY A 194 -23.63 1.82 19.75
CA GLY A 194 -23.75 3.02 20.59
C GLY A 194 -23.62 4.31 19.78
N GLU A 195 -22.63 4.37 18.88
CA GLU A 195 -22.45 5.49 17.95
C GLU A 195 -23.63 5.65 16.99
N PHE A 196 -24.13 4.54 16.43
CA PHE A 196 -25.28 4.55 15.53
C PHE A 196 -26.51 5.10 16.23
N ILE A 197 -26.81 4.62 17.44
CA ILE A 197 -27.91 5.12 18.28
C ILE A 197 -27.71 6.62 18.59
N ARG A 198 -26.49 7.04 18.90
CA ARG A 198 -26.17 8.45 19.17
C ARG A 198 -26.35 9.33 17.94
N ARG A 199 -25.88 8.89 16.77
CA ARG A 199 -26.05 9.60 15.48
C ARG A 199 -27.54 9.74 15.13
N MET A 200 -28.33 8.70 15.37
CA MET A 200 -29.79 8.74 15.17
C MET A 200 -30.48 9.77 16.09
N ARG A 201 -29.90 10.10 17.26
CA ARG A 201 -30.49 11.04 18.22
C ARG A 201 -29.98 12.48 18.09
N VAL A 202 -28.69 12.67 17.81
CA VAL A 202 -28.00 13.98 17.92
C VAL A 202 -27.54 14.51 16.55
N GLY A 203 -27.67 13.73 15.47
CA GLY A 203 -27.16 14.08 14.14
C GLY A 203 -25.67 13.76 13.95
N THR A 204 -25.17 13.92 12.72
CA THR A 204 -23.80 13.51 12.31
C THR A 204 -22.71 14.52 12.66
N ALA A 205 -23.06 15.75 13.03
CA ALA A 205 -22.12 16.87 13.19
C ALA A 205 -21.29 16.84 14.49
N TYR A 206 -21.63 16.00 15.47
CA TYR A 206 -21.07 16.06 16.83
C TYR A 206 -20.36 14.77 17.27
N VAL A 207 -19.65 14.08 16.37
CA VAL A 207 -18.87 12.89 16.74
C VAL A 207 -17.42 13.27 17.02
N ASP A 208 -17.10 13.51 18.29
CA ASP A 208 -15.72 13.65 18.75
C ASP A 208 -15.01 12.28 18.69
N PRO A 209 -13.92 12.13 17.89
CA PRO A 209 -13.13 10.90 17.83
C PRO A 209 -12.61 10.43 19.18
N LEU A 210 -12.25 11.37 20.07
CA LEU A 210 -11.70 11.06 21.39
C LEU A 210 -12.71 10.29 22.26
N ILE A 211 -13.99 10.67 22.18
CA ILE A 211 -15.09 10.00 22.91
C ILE A 211 -15.31 8.59 22.37
N SER A 212 -15.22 8.40 21.05
CA SER A 212 -15.37 7.07 20.44
C SER A 212 -14.22 6.14 20.83
N ASP A 213 -12.98 6.61 20.73
CA ASP A 213 -11.79 5.81 21.05
C ASP A 213 -11.70 5.48 22.54
N SER A 214 -12.07 6.42 23.42
CA SER A 214 -12.15 6.17 24.85
C SER A 214 -13.26 5.19 25.22
N ALA A 215 -14.43 5.27 24.57
CA ALA A 215 -15.48 4.27 24.72
C ALA A 215 -15.02 2.88 24.25
N ALA A 216 -14.31 2.80 23.12
CA ALA A 216 -13.75 1.54 22.62
C ALA A 216 -12.73 0.94 23.58
N LEU A 217 -11.85 1.75 24.15
CA LEU A 217 -10.91 1.34 25.20
C LEU A 217 -11.66 0.78 26.42
N ALA A 218 -12.66 1.52 26.93
CA ALA A 218 -13.42 1.13 28.12
C ALA A 218 -14.22 -0.16 27.91
N VAL A 219 -14.95 -0.28 26.79
CA VAL A 219 -15.71 -1.48 26.44
C VAL A 219 -14.80 -2.68 26.28
N THR A 220 -13.65 -2.51 25.61
CA THR A 220 -12.67 -3.61 25.43
C THR A 220 -12.06 -4.03 26.76
N LEU A 221 -11.78 -3.10 27.67
CA LEU A 221 -11.27 -3.41 29.02
C LEU A 221 -12.27 -4.27 29.80
N ILE A 222 -13.54 -3.84 29.85
CA ILE A 222 -14.62 -4.56 30.53
C ILE A 222 -14.79 -5.95 29.91
N ALA A 223 -14.83 -6.03 28.58
CA ALA A 223 -14.96 -7.29 27.86
C ALA A 223 -13.78 -8.25 28.16
N THR A 224 -12.56 -7.73 28.29
CA THR A 224 -11.36 -8.51 28.64
C THR A 224 -11.49 -9.17 30.01
N VAL A 225 -11.97 -8.43 31.02
CA VAL A 225 -12.18 -8.98 32.36
C VAL A 225 -13.25 -10.06 32.34
N ILE A 226 -14.39 -9.81 31.67
CA ILE A 226 -15.50 -10.76 31.57
C ILE A 226 -15.05 -12.05 30.87
N VAL A 227 -14.47 -11.94 29.67
CA VAL A 227 -14.03 -13.11 28.91
C VAL A 227 -12.87 -13.83 29.60
N GLY A 228 -11.99 -13.11 30.31
CA GLY A 228 -10.94 -13.70 31.13
C GLY A 228 -11.48 -14.57 32.25
N ALA A 229 -12.49 -14.10 32.98
CA ALA A 229 -13.18 -14.90 34.00
C ALA A 229 -13.86 -16.14 33.39
N LEU A 230 -14.48 -16.00 32.21
CA LEU A 230 -15.09 -17.12 31.48
C LEU A 230 -14.04 -18.13 30.98
N ALA A 231 -12.91 -17.66 30.47
CA ALA A 231 -11.78 -18.49 30.04
C ALA A 231 -11.22 -19.31 31.20
N TRP A 232 -11.01 -18.66 32.36
CA TRP A 232 -10.54 -19.32 33.57
C TRP A 232 -11.51 -20.42 34.04
N ARG A 233 -12.82 -20.12 34.08
CA ARG A 233 -13.86 -21.10 34.41
C ARG A 233 -13.91 -22.26 33.42
N ALA A 234 -13.79 -21.98 32.12
CA ALA A 234 -13.76 -23.01 31.08
C ALA A 234 -12.53 -23.91 31.21
N ALA A 235 -11.36 -23.32 31.48
CA ALA A 235 -10.11 -24.05 31.65
C ALA A 235 -10.13 -24.97 32.88
N ILE A 236 -10.60 -24.48 34.03
CA ILE A 236 -10.76 -25.30 35.24
C ILE A 236 -11.68 -26.49 34.95
N ARG A 237 -12.82 -26.29 34.27
CA ARG A 237 -13.73 -27.41 33.95
C ARG A 237 -13.08 -28.49 33.08
N VAL A 238 -12.14 -28.12 32.21
CA VAL A 238 -11.46 -29.07 31.32
C VAL A 238 -10.30 -29.78 32.03
N LEU A 239 -9.58 -29.07 32.90
CA LEU A 239 -8.39 -29.58 33.58
C LEU A 239 -8.71 -30.24 34.93
N SER A 240 -9.88 -29.97 35.52
CA SER A 240 -10.34 -30.67 36.72
C SER A 240 -10.61 -32.15 36.41
N PRO A 241 -10.47 -33.04 37.41
CA PRO A 241 -10.76 -34.46 37.24
C PRO A 241 -12.12 -34.67 36.59
N ALA A 242 -12.17 -35.56 35.58
CA ALA A 242 -13.44 -35.96 35.00
C ALA A 242 -14.34 -36.45 36.14
N LYS A 243 -15.57 -35.93 36.21
CA LYS A 243 -16.56 -36.51 37.12
C LYS A 243 -16.64 -37.99 36.80
N ALA A 244 -16.55 -38.85 37.82
CA ALA A 244 -16.85 -40.27 37.65
C ALA A 244 -18.17 -40.33 36.88
N ASP A 245 -18.17 -41.03 35.75
CA ASP A 245 -19.42 -41.25 35.01
C ASP A 245 -20.41 -41.77 36.04
N LYS A 246 -21.56 -41.08 36.18
CA LYS A 246 -22.62 -41.58 37.03
C LYS A 246 -22.90 -42.97 36.49
N GLU A 247 -22.55 -43.99 37.25
CA GLU A 247 -22.89 -45.37 36.95
C GLU A 247 -24.38 -45.36 36.64
N SER A 248 -24.72 -45.52 35.35
CA SER A 248 -26.08 -45.89 34.95
C SER A 248 -26.40 -47.10 35.82
N GLY A 249 -27.49 -47.04 36.58
CA GLY A 249 -27.81 -47.92 37.73
C GLY A 249 -27.93 -49.42 37.48
N ASP A 250 -27.22 -49.98 36.50
CA ASP A 250 -27.04 -51.41 36.28
C ASP A 250 -25.85 -51.89 37.12
N ALA A 251 -26.13 -52.21 38.38
CA ALA A 251 -25.20 -52.71 39.41
C ALA A 251 -24.54 -54.07 39.11
N HIS A 252 -24.50 -54.52 37.86
CA HIS A 252 -23.93 -55.81 37.46
C HIS A 252 -22.59 -55.72 36.68
N ARG A 253 -21.94 -54.54 36.65
CA ARG A 253 -20.66 -54.37 35.92
C ARG A 253 -19.39 -54.50 36.75
N PHE A 254 -19.46 -54.96 38.00
CA PHE A 254 -18.26 -55.36 38.77
C PHE A 254 -17.66 -56.70 38.31
N SER A 255 -17.71 -56.99 37.01
CA SER A 255 -16.89 -58.04 36.41
C SER A 255 -15.52 -57.44 36.07
N PRO A 256 -14.41 -58.01 36.57
CA PRO A 256 -13.06 -57.61 36.15
C PRO A 256 -12.86 -57.73 34.62
N TYR A 257 -13.72 -58.47 33.94
CA TYR A 257 -13.73 -58.66 32.49
C TYR A 257 -14.52 -57.59 31.72
N ALA A 258 -15.26 -56.70 32.39
CA ALA A 258 -15.98 -55.60 31.73
C ALA A 258 -15.02 -54.54 31.12
N VAL A 259 -13.77 -54.50 31.57
CA VAL A 259 -12.69 -53.69 30.96
C VAL A 259 -12.29 -54.22 29.57
N PHE A 260 -12.52 -55.51 29.31
CA PHE A 260 -12.24 -56.17 28.03
C PHE A 260 -13.49 -56.42 27.17
N GLY A 261 -14.67 -56.08 27.68
CA GLY A 261 -15.92 -56.17 26.92
C GLY A 261 -15.98 -55.09 25.84
N PRO A 262 -16.40 -55.41 24.59
CA PRO A 262 -16.62 -54.38 23.58
C PRO A 262 -17.62 -53.35 24.14
N SER A 263 -17.24 -52.06 24.07
CA SER A 263 -18.10 -50.98 24.56
C SER A 263 -19.52 -51.14 24.00
N PRO A 264 -20.58 -50.95 24.81
CA PRO A 264 -21.97 -50.99 24.31
C PRO A 264 -22.25 -49.89 23.25
N GLU A 265 -21.38 -48.88 23.10
CA GLU A 265 -21.46 -47.92 21.98
C GLU A 265 -21.04 -48.52 20.62
N THR A 266 -20.39 -49.69 20.60
CA THR A 266 -19.87 -50.32 19.39
C THR A 266 -20.89 -51.18 18.62
N GLN A 267 -22.11 -51.35 19.12
CA GLN A 267 -23.20 -52.02 18.39
C GLN A 267 -24.02 -51.09 17.49
N ARG A 268 -23.49 -49.91 17.13
CA ARG A 268 -24.07 -49.13 16.04
C ARG A 268 -23.76 -49.86 14.73
N ARG A 269 -24.72 -50.66 14.23
CA ARG A 269 -24.70 -51.38 12.94
C ARG A 269 -23.79 -50.66 11.94
N VAL A 270 -22.58 -51.18 11.74
CA VAL A 270 -21.74 -50.78 10.62
C VAL A 270 -22.54 -51.23 9.39
N PRO A 271 -23.00 -50.31 8.51
CA PRO A 271 -23.71 -50.73 7.31
C PRO A 271 -22.82 -51.69 6.52
N ASP A 272 -23.35 -52.83 6.07
CA ASP A 272 -22.56 -53.89 5.40
C ASP A 272 -21.77 -53.42 4.17
N GLN A 273 -22.08 -52.22 3.65
CA GLN A 273 -21.21 -51.49 2.73
C GLN A 273 -21.31 -49.99 3.04
N PRO A 274 -20.40 -49.38 3.84
CA PRO A 274 -20.60 -48.00 4.22
C PRO A 274 -20.57 -47.04 3.03
N PHE A 275 -19.77 -47.29 1.98
CA PHE A 275 -19.69 -46.40 0.81
C PHE A 275 -19.19 -47.15 -0.44
N ARG A 276 -19.99 -47.17 -1.53
CA ARG A 276 -19.57 -47.72 -2.84
C ARG A 276 -18.49 -46.88 -3.54
N SER A 277 -18.31 -45.62 -3.16
CA SER A 277 -17.28 -44.73 -3.74
C SER A 277 -16.42 -44.05 -2.67
N THR A 278 -15.10 -44.13 -2.85
CA THR A 278 -14.10 -43.47 -1.99
C THR A 278 -14.36 -41.98 -1.86
N THR A 279 -14.76 -41.33 -2.96
CA THR A 279 -15.01 -39.90 -3.03
C THR A 279 -16.18 -39.46 -2.14
N LEU A 280 -17.26 -40.24 -2.08
CA LEU A 280 -18.42 -39.92 -1.25
C LEU A 280 -18.13 -40.17 0.24
N ALA A 281 -17.31 -41.19 0.55
CA ALA A 281 -16.81 -41.40 1.90
C ALA A 281 -15.98 -40.20 2.38
N MET A 282 -15.10 -39.66 1.54
CA MET A 282 -14.30 -38.48 1.84
C MET A 282 -15.16 -37.23 2.02
N LEU A 283 -16.14 -37.01 1.14
CA LEU A 283 -17.07 -35.88 1.25
C LEU A 283 -17.84 -35.92 2.58
N ARG A 284 -18.39 -37.10 2.92
CA ARG A 284 -19.11 -37.29 4.19
C ARG A 284 -18.19 -37.12 5.39
N GLN A 285 -16.94 -37.57 5.30
CA GLN A 285 -15.95 -37.39 6.35
C GLN A 285 -15.65 -35.91 6.57
N SER A 286 -15.39 -35.14 5.51
CA SER A 286 -15.10 -33.72 5.60
C SER A 286 -16.30 -32.89 6.08
N PHE A 287 -17.52 -33.28 5.71
CA PHE A 287 -18.73 -32.63 6.25
C PHE A 287 -19.02 -33.02 7.70
N GLY A 288 -18.83 -34.29 8.05
CA GLY A 288 -19.20 -34.86 9.34
C GLY A 288 -18.25 -34.51 10.48
N SER A 289 -16.96 -34.34 10.20
CA SER A 289 -15.93 -34.10 11.21
C SER A 289 -16.07 -32.73 11.90
N ASN A 290 -16.38 -31.69 11.13
CA ASN A 290 -16.19 -30.30 11.54
C ASN A 290 -17.36 -29.38 11.12
N ARG A 291 -18.60 -29.79 11.38
CA ARG A 291 -19.80 -29.03 10.98
C ARG A 291 -19.77 -27.56 11.40
N LEU A 292 -19.34 -27.26 12.62
CA LEU A 292 -19.26 -25.87 13.12
C LEU A 292 -18.27 -25.01 12.33
N ALA A 293 -17.11 -25.58 11.98
CA ALA A 293 -16.13 -24.88 11.15
C ALA A 293 -16.68 -24.58 9.76
N LEU A 294 -17.36 -25.55 9.14
CA LEU A 294 -17.95 -25.39 7.82
C LEU A 294 -19.07 -24.36 7.80
N TRP A 295 -19.97 -24.37 8.79
CA TRP A 295 -20.99 -23.34 8.93
C TRP A 295 -20.36 -21.95 9.11
N GLY A 296 -19.32 -21.84 9.93
CA GLY A 296 -18.60 -20.59 10.09
C GLY A 296 -17.93 -20.10 8.80
N ILE A 297 -17.27 -20.99 8.05
CA ILE A 297 -16.69 -20.67 6.73
C ILE A 297 -17.77 -20.20 5.75
N LEU A 298 -18.89 -20.94 5.66
CA LEU A 298 -19.99 -20.60 4.79
C LEU A 298 -20.57 -19.23 5.14
N LEU A 299 -20.81 -18.95 6.43
CA LEU A 299 -21.31 -17.64 6.87
C LEU A 299 -20.34 -16.51 6.53
N MET A 300 -19.03 -16.71 6.66
CA MET A 300 -18.04 -15.71 6.26
C MET A 300 -18.10 -15.43 4.75
N ILE A 301 -18.17 -16.48 3.92
CA ILE A 301 -18.29 -16.33 2.47
C ILE A 301 -19.59 -15.62 2.08
N LEU A 302 -20.71 -16.00 2.71
CA LEU A 302 -22.01 -15.36 2.48
C LEU A 302 -22.00 -13.88 2.91
N ALA A 303 -21.37 -13.55 4.04
CA ALA A 303 -21.17 -12.17 4.46
C ALA A 303 -20.37 -11.39 3.41
N GLY A 304 -19.35 -12.00 2.80
CA GLY A 304 -18.62 -11.45 1.66
C GLY A 304 -19.49 -11.18 0.44
N VAL A 305 -20.31 -12.15 0.04
CA VAL A 305 -21.24 -12.00 -1.08
C VAL A 305 -22.20 -10.83 -0.84
N VAL A 306 -22.77 -10.74 0.36
CA VAL A 306 -23.64 -9.62 0.77
C VAL A 306 -22.85 -8.31 0.81
N GLY A 307 -21.60 -8.32 1.28
CA GLY A 307 -20.73 -7.14 1.31
C GLY A 307 -20.36 -6.62 -0.07
N SER A 308 -20.06 -7.51 -1.01
CA SER A 308 -19.67 -7.15 -2.38
C SER A 308 -20.87 -6.72 -3.23
N ALA A 309 -22.05 -7.28 -3.01
CA ALA A 309 -23.26 -6.87 -3.70
C ALA A 309 -23.93 -5.65 -3.02
N GLY A 310 -23.96 -5.62 -1.69
CA GLY A 310 -24.54 -4.56 -0.87
C GLY A 310 -23.62 -3.35 -0.62
N GLY A 311 -22.32 -3.46 -0.88
CA GLY A 311 -21.41 -2.30 -1.00
C GLY A 311 -21.81 -1.35 -2.14
N GLY A 312 -22.68 -1.83 -3.02
CA GLY A 312 -23.47 -1.05 -3.97
C GLY A 312 -24.84 -0.59 -3.45
N LEU A 313 -25.13 -0.58 -2.16
CA LEU A 313 -26.36 0.04 -1.67
C LEU A 313 -26.00 1.41 -1.06
N PRO A 314 -26.26 2.54 -1.75
CA PRO A 314 -25.82 3.86 -1.33
C PRO A 314 -26.48 4.39 -0.04
N TYR A 315 -27.25 3.59 0.70
CA TYR A 315 -28.16 4.04 1.76
C TYR A 315 -27.74 3.67 3.19
N VAL A 316 -26.43 3.71 3.48
CA VAL A 316 -25.94 3.87 4.87
C VAL A 316 -24.83 4.93 4.86
N GLY A 317 -25.25 6.19 5.00
CA GLY A 317 -24.43 7.40 4.85
C GLY A 317 -23.03 7.29 5.45
N SER A 318 -22.02 7.74 4.69
CA SER A 318 -20.58 7.76 5.01
C SER A 318 -19.84 6.41 5.15
N SER A 319 -20.54 5.27 5.23
CA SER A 319 -19.92 3.98 5.61
C SER A 319 -19.40 3.10 4.45
N ARG A 320 -18.67 3.68 3.47
CA ARG A 320 -17.95 2.88 2.44
C ARG A 320 -17.04 1.79 3.04
N SER A 321 -16.68 1.91 4.32
CA SER A 321 -15.92 0.92 5.09
C SER A 321 -16.66 -0.41 5.35
N GLY A 322 -17.99 -0.41 5.51
CA GLY A 322 -18.74 -1.60 5.94
C GLY A 322 -18.76 -2.73 4.90
N GLY A 323 -19.14 -2.43 3.66
CA GLY A 323 -19.15 -3.42 2.56
C GLY A 323 -17.75 -3.95 2.22
N THR A 324 -16.74 -3.10 2.38
CA THR A 324 -15.33 -3.47 2.21
C THR A 324 -14.89 -4.50 3.25
N VAL A 325 -15.19 -4.28 4.54
CA VAL A 325 -14.88 -5.23 5.62
C VAL A 325 -15.58 -6.56 5.40
N LEU A 326 -16.86 -6.55 5.01
CA LEU A 326 -17.60 -7.78 4.71
C LEU A 326 -16.97 -8.56 3.55
N THR A 327 -16.57 -7.87 2.48
CA THR A 327 -15.86 -8.49 1.35
C THR A 327 -14.55 -9.14 1.79
N PHE A 328 -13.76 -8.48 2.64
CA PHE A 328 -12.54 -9.07 3.20
C PHE A 328 -12.83 -10.30 4.09
N ILE A 329 -13.91 -10.27 4.89
CA ILE A 329 -14.36 -11.45 5.66
C ILE A 329 -14.72 -12.60 4.71
N GLY A 330 -15.35 -12.30 3.58
CA GLY A 330 -15.62 -13.26 2.50
C GLY A 330 -14.36 -13.94 1.98
N LEU A 331 -13.38 -13.14 1.55
CA LEU A 331 -12.11 -13.62 1.03
C LEU A 331 -11.33 -14.40 2.10
N PHE A 332 -11.37 -13.96 3.36
CA PHE A 332 -10.80 -14.70 4.48
C PHE A 332 -11.51 -16.05 4.68
N GLY A 333 -12.83 -16.11 4.52
CA GLY A 333 -13.61 -17.34 4.50
C GLY A 333 -13.19 -18.30 3.39
N VAL A 334 -12.93 -17.78 2.18
CA VAL A 334 -12.38 -18.57 1.06
C VAL A 334 -10.98 -19.11 1.39
N CYS A 335 -10.13 -18.31 2.04
CA CYS A 335 -8.81 -18.78 2.49
C CYS A 335 -8.95 -19.89 3.54
N CYS A 336 -9.86 -19.73 4.50
CA CYS A 336 -10.17 -20.75 5.49
C CYS A 336 -10.68 -22.04 4.85
N LEU A 337 -11.51 -21.94 3.81
CA LEU A 337 -11.98 -23.08 3.02
C LEU A 337 -10.82 -23.82 2.32
N GLY A 338 -9.85 -23.07 1.79
CA GLY A 338 -8.61 -23.62 1.22
C GLY A 338 -7.80 -24.42 2.24
N VAL A 339 -7.51 -23.82 3.40
CA VAL A 339 -6.78 -24.49 4.49
C VAL A 339 -7.57 -25.71 4.99
N PHE A 340 -8.90 -25.59 5.09
CA PHE A 340 -9.78 -26.67 5.54
C PHE A 340 -9.68 -27.93 4.66
N ALA A 341 -9.44 -27.77 3.35
CA ALA A 341 -9.35 -28.90 2.41
C ALA A 341 -8.31 -29.96 2.83
N PHE A 342 -7.19 -29.55 3.42
CA PHE A 342 -6.12 -30.45 3.88
C PHE A 342 -5.98 -30.50 5.41
N SER A 343 -6.14 -29.37 6.09
CA SER A 343 -5.94 -29.29 7.55
C SER A 343 -7.22 -29.55 8.36
N GLY A 344 -8.42 -29.49 7.76
CA GLY A 344 -9.70 -29.63 8.47
C GLY A 344 -9.85 -30.99 9.14
N ASP A 345 -9.67 -32.10 8.40
CA ASP A 345 -9.86 -33.44 8.96
C ASP A 345 -8.67 -33.95 9.80
N GLY A 346 -7.65 -33.12 9.98
CA GLY A 346 -6.62 -33.21 11.02
C GLY A 346 -5.62 -34.36 10.95
N LYS A 347 -5.70 -35.30 9.99
CA LYS A 347 -4.75 -36.42 9.92
C LYS A 347 -4.48 -36.91 8.51
N ALA A 348 -3.21 -36.82 8.07
CA ALA A 348 -2.70 -37.60 6.93
C ALA A 348 -2.99 -39.09 7.09
N GLU A 349 -3.03 -39.61 8.33
CA GLU A 349 -3.39 -41.01 8.65
C GLU A 349 -4.77 -41.41 8.10
N ARG A 350 -5.73 -40.48 8.04
CA ARG A 350 -7.07 -40.75 7.50
C ARG A 350 -7.07 -40.83 5.97
N LEU A 351 -6.16 -40.10 5.31
CA LEU A 351 -5.96 -40.22 3.87
C LEU A 351 -5.16 -41.47 3.52
N ARG A 352 -4.20 -41.81 4.37
CA ARG A 352 -3.43 -43.04 4.29
C ARG A 352 -4.34 -44.27 4.26
N PHE A 353 -5.39 -44.28 5.09
CA PHE A 353 -6.40 -45.34 5.07
C PHE A 353 -7.02 -45.58 3.68
N PHE A 354 -7.23 -44.52 2.90
CA PHE A 354 -7.77 -44.63 1.54
C PHE A 354 -6.69 -44.94 0.50
N SER A 355 -5.47 -44.41 0.65
CA SER A 355 -4.35 -44.77 -0.23
C SER A 355 -3.97 -46.24 -0.09
N ASP A 356 -3.96 -46.76 1.14
CA ASP A 356 -3.69 -48.17 1.45
C ASP A 356 -4.76 -49.11 0.85
N ARG A 357 -5.93 -48.57 0.50
CA ARG A 357 -7.02 -49.28 -0.21
C ARG A 357 -7.02 -49.04 -1.73
N GLY A 358 -5.94 -48.53 -2.29
CA GLY A 358 -5.76 -48.37 -3.73
C GLY A 358 -6.39 -47.09 -4.32
N ALA A 359 -6.77 -46.11 -3.49
CA ALA A 359 -7.23 -44.83 -4.02
C ALA A 359 -6.06 -44.06 -4.65
N SER A 360 -6.15 -43.79 -5.96
CA SER A 360 -5.13 -43.00 -6.66
C SER A 360 -5.02 -41.58 -6.06
N PRO A 361 -3.82 -40.97 -6.03
CA PRO A 361 -3.62 -39.62 -5.50
C PRO A 361 -4.55 -38.56 -6.12
N ALA A 362 -4.81 -38.64 -7.43
CA ALA A 362 -5.72 -37.72 -8.12
C ALA A 362 -7.18 -37.83 -7.63
N LYS A 363 -7.67 -39.05 -7.38
CA LYS A 363 -9.00 -39.26 -6.78
C LYS A 363 -9.08 -38.71 -5.36
N LEU A 364 -8.02 -38.90 -4.55
CA LEU A 364 -7.96 -38.33 -3.20
C LEU A 364 -7.94 -36.80 -3.23
N TRP A 365 -7.16 -36.22 -4.15
CA TRP A 365 -7.09 -34.77 -4.36
C TRP A 365 -8.46 -34.21 -4.76
N LEU A 366 -9.09 -34.78 -5.80
CA LEU A 366 -10.41 -34.35 -6.27
C LEU A 366 -11.46 -34.44 -5.16
N GLY A 367 -11.46 -35.54 -4.40
CA GLY A 367 -12.39 -35.74 -3.28
C GLY A 367 -12.30 -34.67 -2.19
N ARG A 368 -11.12 -34.05 -1.99
CA ARG A 368 -10.94 -32.93 -1.05
C ARG A 368 -11.50 -31.61 -1.57
N HIS A 369 -11.51 -31.41 -2.88
CA HIS A 369 -11.95 -30.16 -3.49
C HIS A 369 -13.47 -30.08 -3.72
N LEU A 370 -14.17 -31.21 -3.78
CA LEU A 370 -15.62 -31.23 -4.04
C LEU A 370 -16.44 -30.35 -3.09
N LEU A 371 -16.10 -30.35 -1.79
CA LEU A 371 -16.79 -29.50 -0.82
C LEU A 371 -16.57 -28.01 -1.12
N ALA A 372 -15.34 -27.63 -1.46
CA ALA A 372 -15.03 -26.25 -1.78
C ALA A 372 -15.70 -25.80 -3.09
N VAL A 373 -15.71 -26.67 -4.12
CA VAL A 373 -16.43 -26.42 -5.38
C VAL A 373 -17.92 -26.20 -5.13
N ALA A 374 -18.54 -27.02 -4.28
CA ALA A 374 -19.96 -26.85 -3.94
C ALA A 374 -20.22 -25.52 -3.20
N VAL A 375 -19.40 -25.18 -2.21
CA VAL A 375 -19.55 -23.93 -1.43
C VAL A 375 -19.31 -22.69 -2.30
N LEU A 376 -18.26 -22.69 -3.11
CA LEU A 376 -17.96 -21.58 -4.01
C LEU A 376 -19.01 -21.47 -5.12
N GLY A 377 -19.45 -22.58 -5.71
CA GLY A 377 -20.52 -22.59 -6.70
C GLY A 377 -21.83 -22.02 -6.16
N PHE A 378 -22.21 -22.38 -4.93
CA PHE A 378 -23.37 -21.79 -4.26
C PHE A 378 -23.20 -20.29 -4.00
N ALA A 379 -22.03 -19.86 -3.50
CA ALA A 379 -21.73 -18.45 -3.28
C ALA A 379 -21.75 -17.62 -4.56
N SER A 380 -21.22 -18.17 -5.66
CA SER A 380 -21.24 -17.55 -6.99
C SER A 380 -22.65 -17.42 -7.55
N LEU A 381 -23.48 -18.45 -7.40
CA LEU A 381 -24.89 -18.40 -7.78
C LEU A 381 -25.63 -17.33 -6.98
N LEU A 382 -25.42 -17.28 -5.66
CA LEU A 382 -26.02 -16.27 -4.82
C LEU A 382 -25.57 -14.85 -5.19
N TYR A 383 -24.27 -14.67 -5.45
CA TYR A 383 -23.72 -13.39 -5.92
C TYR A 383 -24.41 -12.94 -7.22
N LEU A 384 -24.59 -13.85 -8.17
CA LEU A 384 -25.31 -13.57 -9.42
C LEU A 384 -26.77 -13.19 -9.14
N VAL A 385 -27.49 -13.93 -8.29
CA VAL A 385 -28.89 -13.63 -7.95
C VAL A 385 -29.02 -12.26 -7.30
N ILE A 386 -28.18 -11.95 -6.31
CA ILE A 386 -28.22 -10.64 -5.64
C ILE A 386 -27.80 -9.52 -6.62
N GLY A 387 -26.82 -9.76 -7.48
CA GLY A 387 -26.40 -8.80 -8.50
C GLY A 387 -27.51 -8.48 -9.50
N VAL A 388 -28.23 -9.50 -9.99
CA VAL A 388 -29.38 -9.32 -10.89
C VAL A 388 -30.52 -8.58 -10.20
N ILE A 389 -30.85 -8.95 -8.96
CA ILE A 389 -31.88 -8.25 -8.17
C ILE A 389 -31.47 -6.79 -7.95
N GLY A 390 -30.21 -6.54 -7.58
CA GLY A 390 -29.69 -5.19 -7.36
C GLY A 390 -29.80 -4.31 -8.61
N GLN A 391 -29.41 -4.84 -9.77
CA GLN A 391 -29.55 -4.14 -11.05
C GLN A 391 -31.01 -3.90 -11.45
N SER A 392 -31.93 -4.83 -11.11
CA SER A 392 -33.35 -4.68 -11.42
C SER A 392 -34.08 -3.63 -10.58
N ILE A 393 -33.54 -3.29 -9.40
CA ILE A 393 -34.11 -2.30 -8.47
C ILE A 393 -33.60 -0.88 -8.79
N GLU A 394 -32.52 -0.74 -9.55
CA GLU A 394 -31.94 0.57 -9.85
C GLU A 394 -32.75 1.36 -10.89
N SER A 395 -33.34 2.47 -10.43
CA SER A 395 -33.89 3.53 -11.26
C SER A 395 -32.78 4.31 -11.98
N ALA A 396 -33.12 4.87 -13.14
CA ALA A 396 -32.21 5.50 -14.12
C ALA A 396 -31.24 6.59 -13.58
N ASP A 397 -31.42 7.08 -12.36
CA ASP A 397 -30.62 8.15 -11.74
C ASP A 397 -29.40 7.68 -10.93
N ARG A 398 -29.19 6.38 -10.71
CA ARG A 398 -28.09 5.87 -9.85
C ARG A 398 -26.93 5.28 -10.65
N ARG A 399 -26.17 6.12 -11.35
CA ARG A 399 -25.04 5.71 -12.22
C ARG A 399 -23.73 5.27 -11.52
N TYR A 400 -23.74 4.89 -10.24
CA TYR A 400 -22.48 4.72 -9.48
C TYR A 400 -22.27 3.36 -8.83
N LEU A 401 -23.08 2.35 -9.18
CA LEU A 401 -22.88 1.00 -8.67
C LEU A 401 -21.95 0.19 -9.56
N TYR A 402 -20.66 0.17 -9.21
CA TYR A 402 -19.77 -0.81 -9.78
C TYR A 402 -19.96 -2.14 -9.05
N VAL A 403 -20.79 -3.03 -9.60
CA VAL A 403 -20.83 -4.45 -9.21
C VAL A 403 -19.75 -5.17 -10.03
N PRO A 404 -18.71 -5.73 -9.39
CA PRO A 404 -17.68 -6.47 -10.11
C PRO A 404 -18.27 -7.60 -10.98
N PRO A 405 -17.76 -7.84 -12.20
CA PRO A 405 -18.20 -8.98 -13.00
C PRO A 405 -18.03 -10.31 -12.25
N LEU A 406 -19.00 -11.21 -12.35
CA LEU A 406 -18.98 -12.52 -11.67
C LEU A 406 -17.68 -13.29 -11.94
N ILE A 407 -17.18 -13.24 -13.18
CA ILE A 407 -15.94 -13.93 -13.57
C ILE A 407 -14.74 -13.45 -12.76
N VAL A 408 -14.64 -12.14 -12.46
CA VAL A 408 -13.56 -11.55 -11.67
C VAL A 408 -13.66 -12.05 -10.23
N VAL A 409 -14.87 -12.08 -9.66
CA VAL A 409 -15.11 -12.59 -8.30
C VAL A 409 -14.77 -14.08 -8.18
N ILE A 410 -15.14 -14.89 -9.18
CA ILE A 410 -14.81 -16.32 -9.21
C ILE A 410 -13.30 -16.52 -9.32
N LEU A 411 -12.63 -15.83 -10.24
CA LEU A 411 -11.18 -15.95 -10.41
C LEU A 411 -10.44 -15.55 -9.13
N LEU A 412 -10.87 -14.47 -8.48
CA LEU A 412 -10.31 -14.02 -7.20
C LEU A 412 -10.52 -15.07 -6.10
N ALA A 413 -11.73 -15.63 -5.98
CA ALA A 413 -12.02 -16.66 -5.00
C ALA A 413 -11.21 -17.95 -5.25
N VAL A 414 -11.14 -18.41 -6.51
CA VAL A 414 -10.34 -19.58 -6.91
C VAL A 414 -8.86 -19.34 -6.62
N TYR A 415 -8.36 -18.13 -6.84
CA TYR A 415 -6.98 -17.78 -6.53
C TYR A 415 -6.67 -17.85 -5.04
N CYS A 416 -7.45 -17.13 -4.21
CA CYS A 416 -7.32 -17.17 -2.76
C CYS A 416 -7.43 -18.61 -2.24
N TYR A 417 -8.36 -19.39 -2.78
CA TYR A 417 -8.50 -20.81 -2.46
C TYR A 417 -7.26 -21.62 -2.84
N SER A 418 -6.74 -21.44 -4.06
CA SER A 418 -5.60 -22.19 -4.61
C SER A 418 -4.32 -22.03 -3.79
N ILE A 419 -4.00 -20.80 -3.37
CA ILE A 419 -2.85 -20.51 -2.52
C ILE A 419 -3.10 -21.07 -1.13
N SER A 420 -4.30 -20.86 -0.58
CA SER A 420 -4.63 -21.28 0.77
C SER A 420 -4.63 -22.80 0.96
N GLN A 421 -5.07 -23.57 -0.04
CA GLN A 421 -4.99 -25.04 0.00
C GLN A 421 -3.55 -25.55 -0.14
N TRP A 422 -2.70 -24.86 -0.92
CA TRP A 422 -1.28 -25.17 -0.99
C TRP A 422 -0.54 -24.90 0.34
N VAL A 423 -0.84 -23.77 0.99
CA VAL A 423 -0.36 -23.47 2.34
C VAL A 423 -0.87 -24.51 3.34
N GLY A 424 -2.16 -24.87 3.28
CA GLY A 424 -2.78 -25.86 4.17
C GLY A 424 -2.25 -27.29 4.00
N GLN A 425 -1.67 -27.62 2.84
CA GLN A 425 -1.01 -28.90 2.60
C GLN A 425 0.46 -28.89 3.04
N THR A 426 1.15 -27.75 2.86
CA THR A 426 2.59 -27.60 3.17
C THR A 426 2.83 -27.39 4.67
N ILE A 427 1.98 -26.60 5.33
CA ILE A 427 2.09 -26.28 6.75
C ILE A 427 1.13 -27.17 7.55
N ARG A 428 1.70 -27.97 8.46
CA ARG A 428 0.93 -28.93 9.29
C ARG A 428 0.21 -28.25 10.46
N ALA A 429 0.77 -27.18 11.01
CA ALA A 429 0.19 -26.50 12.15
C ALA A 429 -0.99 -25.65 11.68
N LEU A 430 -2.21 -26.11 11.98
CA LEU A 430 -3.45 -25.50 11.52
C LEU A 430 -3.50 -23.98 11.76
N SER A 431 -3.15 -23.54 12.97
CA SER A 431 -3.14 -22.11 13.32
C SER A 431 -2.19 -21.32 12.44
N ILE A 432 -0.99 -21.86 12.17
CA ILE A 432 -0.01 -21.20 11.28
C ILE A 432 -0.56 -21.14 9.86
N SER A 433 -1.12 -22.25 9.35
CA SER A 433 -1.71 -22.29 8.01
C SER A 433 -2.83 -21.28 7.83
N LEU A 434 -3.72 -21.13 8.82
CA LEU A 434 -4.82 -20.17 8.78
C LEU A 434 -4.37 -18.70 8.82
N MET A 435 -3.21 -18.40 9.41
CA MET A 435 -2.65 -17.05 9.42
C MET A 435 -1.83 -16.76 8.16
N VAL A 436 -1.04 -17.73 7.71
CA VAL A 436 -0.16 -17.60 6.54
C VAL A 436 -0.96 -17.59 5.23
N ALA A 437 -2.05 -18.37 5.13
CA ALA A 437 -2.80 -18.51 3.88
C ALA A 437 -3.43 -17.20 3.35
N PRO A 438 -4.15 -16.40 4.14
CA PRO A 438 -4.64 -15.10 3.70
C PRO A 438 -3.49 -14.15 3.34
N ALA A 439 -2.43 -14.11 4.16
CA ALA A 439 -1.29 -13.25 3.90
C ALA A 439 -0.54 -13.61 2.62
N ALA A 440 -0.32 -14.91 2.37
CA ALA A 440 0.26 -15.41 1.13
C ALA A 440 -0.64 -15.09 -0.07
N SER A 441 -1.97 -15.22 0.09
CA SER A 441 -2.93 -14.88 -0.96
C SER A 441 -2.87 -13.39 -1.31
N VAL A 442 -2.83 -12.53 -0.29
CA VAL A 442 -2.71 -11.06 -0.44
C VAL A 442 -1.36 -10.69 -1.07
N ALA A 443 -0.25 -11.22 -0.56
CA ALA A 443 1.08 -10.99 -1.12
C ALA A 443 1.13 -11.37 -2.61
N SER A 444 0.55 -12.51 -2.96
CA SER A 444 0.50 -12.99 -4.33
C SER A 444 -0.45 -12.18 -5.20
N LEU A 445 -1.59 -11.72 -4.68
CA LEU A 445 -2.50 -10.84 -5.40
C LEU A 445 -1.83 -9.52 -5.73
N PHE A 446 -1.05 -8.96 -4.79
CA PHE A 446 -0.30 -7.73 -5.05
C PHE A 446 0.80 -7.92 -6.06
N ALA A 447 1.57 -8.99 -5.93
CA ALA A 447 2.56 -9.34 -6.94
C ALA A 447 1.89 -9.54 -8.32
N ALA A 448 0.68 -10.11 -8.37
CA ALA A 448 -0.09 -10.27 -9.62
C ALA A 448 -0.60 -8.93 -10.15
N GLY A 449 -1.05 -8.06 -9.26
CA GLY A 449 -1.40 -6.69 -9.57
C GLY A 449 -0.25 -5.94 -10.22
N VAL A 450 0.98 -6.08 -9.70
CA VAL A 450 2.20 -5.48 -10.29
C VAL A 450 2.40 -5.96 -11.73
N VAL A 451 2.39 -7.28 -11.94
CA VAL A 451 2.60 -7.88 -13.27
C VAL A 451 1.51 -7.44 -14.26
N LEU A 452 0.25 -7.44 -13.82
CA LEU A 452 -0.90 -7.08 -14.66
C LEU A 452 -0.96 -5.57 -14.93
N SER A 453 -0.65 -4.72 -13.94
CA SER A 453 -0.66 -3.27 -14.12
C SER A 453 0.46 -2.81 -15.05
N GLN A 454 1.65 -3.43 -14.97
CA GLN A 454 2.74 -3.16 -15.89
C GLN A 454 2.42 -3.63 -17.32
N GLY A 455 1.66 -4.72 -17.45
CA GLY A 455 1.14 -5.19 -18.74
C GLY A 455 0.08 -4.28 -19.36
N GLY A 456 -0.78 -3.68 -18.52
CA GLY A 456 -1.83 -2.77 -18.97
C GLY A 456 -1.31 -1.41 -19.44
N THR A 457 -0.21 -0.92 -18.86
CA THR A 457 0.46 0.33 -19.27
C THR A 457 1.39 0.14 -20.48
N MET A 458 1.68 -1.10 -20.90
CA MET A 458 2.10 -1.38 -22.28
C MET A 458 0.90 -1.27 -23.22
N THR A 459 0.24 -0.11 -23.27
CA THR A 459 -0.98 0.07 -24.06
C THR A 459 -0.65 0.50 -25.50
N ILE A 460 -1.17 -0.31 -26.44
CA ILE A 460 -1.59 0.01 -27.82
C ILE A 460 -0.53 -0.03 -28.93
N GLY A 461 0.77 0.06 -28.64
CA GLY A 461 1.81 0.10 -29.70
C GLY A 461 2.45 -1.25 -30.07
N THR A 462 2.64 -2.14 -29.11
CA THR A 462 3.55 -3.29 -29.26
C THR A 462 2.83 -4.62 -29.01
N THR A 463 2.27 -5.17 -30.09
CA THR A 463 1.82 -6.57 -30.29
C THR A 463 0.83 -7.16 -29.26
N THR A 464 -0.34 -7.58 -29.75
CA THR A 464 -1.32 -8.48 -29.08
C THR A 464 -0.69 -9.71 -28.40
N ILE A 465 0.50 -10.11 -28.85
CA ILE A 465 1.31 -11.19 -28.28
C ILE A 465 1.71 -10.91 -26.82
N GLY A 466 2.05 -9.67 -26.44
CA GLY A 466 2.47 -9.32 -25.08
C GLY A 466 1.36 -9.52 -24.04
N VAL A 467 0.16 -9.03 -24.35
CA VAL A 467 -1.03 -9.20 -23.49
C VAL A 467 -1.40 -10.67 -23.34
N ALA A 468 -1.34 -11.45 -24.43
CA ALA A 468 -1.61 -12.89 -24.39
C ALA A 468 -0.60 -13.65 -23.52
N ILE A 469 0.70 -13.32 -23.62
CA ILE A 469 1.75 -13.91 -22.78
C ILE A 469 1.52 -13.54 -21.30
N ILE A 470 1.17 -12.29 -21.00
CA ILE A 470 0.93 -11.83 -19.62
C ILE A 470 -0.30 -12.53 -19.03
N ILE A 471 -1.39 -12.66 -19.80
CA ILE A 471 -2.57 -13.41 -19.38
C ILE A 471 -2.22 -14.90 -19.21
N ALA A 472 -1.45 -15.50 -20.12
CA ALA A 472 -1.03 -16.89 -20.01
C ALA A 472 -0.15 -17.13 -18.78
N MET A 473 0.78 -16.22 -18.48
CA MET A 473 1.60 -16.24 -17.27
C MET A 473 0.75 -16.05 -16.01
N ALA A 474 -0.23 -15.14 -16.03
CA ALA A 474 -1.18 -14.97 -14.95
C ALA A 474 -1.99 -16.25 -14.73
N VAL A 475 -2.57 -16.83 -15.76
CA VAL A 475 -3.32 -18.11 -15.67
C VAL A 475 -2.42 -19.21 -15.12
N LEU A 476 -1.22 -19.39 -15.66
CA LEU A 476 -0.26 -20.39 -15.16
C LEU A 476 0.04 -20.17 -13.67
N TRP A 477 0.26 -18.92 -13.27
CA TRP A 477 0.53 -18.57 -11.87
C TRP A 477 -0.67 -18.82 -10.95
N TYR A 478 -1.89 -18.54 -11.41
CA TYR A 478 -3.13 -18.83 -10.68
C TYR A 478 -3.32 -20.32 -10.40
N PHE A 479 -2.94 -21.19 -11.36
CA PHE A 479 -3.11 -22.64 -11.22
C PHE A 479 -1.87 -23.36 -10.65
N LEU A 480 -0.72 -22.71 -10.57
CA LEU A 480 0.52 -23.29 -10.05
C LEU A 480 0.35 -23.93 -8.65
N PRO A 481 -0.35 -23.29 -7.67
CA PRO A 481 -0.60 -23.91 -6.36
C PRO A 481 -1.45 -25.19 -6.45
N LEU A 482 -2.41 -25.27 -7.37
CA LEU A 482 -3.26 -26.46 -7.56
C LEU A 482 -2.47 -27.63 -8.17
N VAL A 483 -1.61 -27.33 -9.15
CA VAL A 483 -0.71 -28.33 -9.74
C VAL A 483 0.29 -28.82 -8.68
N ALA A 484 0.85 -27.91 -7.88
CA ALA A 484 1.75 -28.25 -6.79
C ALA A 484 1.08 -29.17 -5.76
N THR A 485 -0.18 -28.90 -5.38
CA THR A 485 -0.90 -29.77 -4.43
C THR A 485 -1.25 -31.14 -4.98
N LEU A 486 -1.54 -31.23 -6.28
CA LEU A 486 -1.78 -32.50 -6.97
C LEU A 486 -0.50 -33.36 -7.01
N MET A 487 0.64 -32.77 -7.36
CA MET A 487 1.93 -33.48 -7.47
C MET A 487 2.47 -33.96 -6.12
N SER A 488 2.21 -33.20 -5.05
CA SER A 488 2.62 -33.56 -3.68
C SER A 488 1.65 -34.52 -3.00
N MET A 489 0.44 -34.75 -3.57
CA MET A 489 -0.64 -35.49 -2.91
C MET A 489 -0.26 -36.91 -2.51
N ARG A 490 0.52 -37.62 -3.33
CA ARG A 490 1.00 -38.97 -2.99
C ARG A 490 1.83 -38.95 -1.71
N THR A 491 2.84 -38.09 -1.67
CA THR A 491 3.73 -37.94 -0.51
C THR A 491 2.97 -37.47 0.74
N TYR A 492 1.96 -36.61 0.55
CA TYR A 492 1.08 -36.16 1.62
C TYR A 492 0.19 -37.31 2.16
N ALA A 493 -0.42 -38.10 1.28
CA ALA A 493 -1.26 -39.24 1.65
C ALA A 493 -0.48 -40.36 2.36
N ASP A 494 0.75 -40.62 1.91
CA ASP A 494 1.62 -41.63 2.51
C ASP A 494 2.13 -41.23 3.91
N GLY A 495 1.92 -39.97 4.32
CA GLY A 495 2.43 -39.45 5.59
C GLY A 495 3.97 -39.33 5.63
N VAL A 496 4.65 -39.47 4.48
CA VAL A 496 6.10 -39.32 4.35
C VAL A 496 6.43 -37.82 4.42
N GLN A 497 6.67 -37.35 5.65
CA GLN A 497 6.93 -35.94 5.95
C GLN A 497 8.43 -35.62 5.92
N GLY A 498 8.76 -34.32 5.79
CA GLY A 498 10.12 -33.80 5.92
C GLY A 498 10.68 -33.24 4.61
N ARG A 499 12.01 -33.38 4.42
CA ARG A 499 12.75 -32.77 3.31
C ARG A 499 12.19 -33.12 1.92
N LYS A 500 11.59 -34.30 1.75
CA LYS A 500 11.01 -34.75 0.47
C LYS A 500 9.74 -33.99 0.06
N LEU A 501 8.88 -33.62 1.01
CA LEU A 501 7.69 -32.80 0.71
C LEU A 501 8.14 -31.38 0.37
N TRP A 502 9.06 -30.81 1.16
CA TRP A 502 9.64 -29.50 0.91
C TRP A 502 10.36 -29.42 -0.43
N ALA A 503 11.17 -30.42 -0.80
CA ALA A 503 11.86 -30.47 -2.09
C ALA A 503 10.89 -30.41 -3.29
N LYS A 504 9.64 -30.88 -3.14
CA LYS A 504 8.61 -30.80 -4.17
C LYS A 504 7.87 -29.45 -4.19
N SER A 505 7.74 -28.79 -3.04
CA SER A 505 7.11 -27.46 -2.93
C SER A 505 8.08 -26.31 -3.24
N VAL A 506 9.39 -26.49 -3.07
CA VAL A 506 10.41 -25.45 -3.30
C VAL A 506 10.40 -24.93 -4.75
N PRO A 507 10.35 -25.77 -5.81
CA PRO A 507 10.27 -25.26 -7.18
C PRO A 507 9.04 -24.39 -7.42
N ALA A 508 7.87 -24.79 -6.88
CA ALA A 508 6.66 -24.00 -6.96
C ALA A 508 6.81 -22.66 -6.23
N LEU A 509 7.43 -22.67 -5.04
CA LEU A 509 7.73 -21.45 -4.28
C LEU A 509 8.70 -20.52 -5.02
N VAL A 510 9.77 -21.07 -5.60
CA VAL A 510 10.75 -20.30 -6.38
C VAL A 510 10.08 -19.69 -7.61
N LEU A 511 9.31 -20.45 -8.37
CA LEU A 511 8.56 -19.93 -9.52
C LEU A 511 7.56 -18.85 -9.11
N PHE A 512 6.87 -19.06 -7.99
CA PHE A 512 5.89 -18.13 -7.43
C PHE A 512 6.50 -16.78 -7.05
N PHE A 513 7.74 -16.76 -6.55
CA PHE A 513 8.47 -15.52 -6.27
C PHE A 513 9.24 -14.97 -7.47
N ALA A 514 9.73 -15.82 -8.37
CA ALA A 514 10.53 -15.39 -9.52
C ALA A 514 9.66 -14.75 -10.61
N ILE A 515 8.49 -15.33 -10.92
CA ILE A 515 7.61 -14.84 -12.00
C ILE A 515 7.27 -13.35 -11.85
N PRO A 516 6.89 -12.84 -10.66
CA PRO A 516 6.57 -11.42 -10.49
C PRO A 516 7.78 -10.49 -10.53
N LEU A 517 8.97 -11.02 -10.31
CA LEU A 517 10.22 -10.27 -10.38
C LEU A 517 10.73 -10.14 -11.82
N ILE A 518 10.33 -11.03 -12.74
CA ILE A 518 10.81 -11.00 -14.14
C ILE A 518 10.53 -9.64 -14.79
N PRO A 519 9.30 -9.09 -14.78
CA PRO A 519 9.04 -7.78 -15.39
C PRO A 519 9.90 -6.67 -14.79
N LEU A 520 10.08 -6.65 -13.46
CA LEU A 520 10.92 -5.67 -12.76
C LEU A 520 12.39 -5.81 -13.14
N THR A 521 12.90 -7.04 -13.30
CA THR A 521 14.28 -7.26 -13.74
C THR A 521 14.48 -6.85 -15.20
N VAL A 522 13.55 -7.19 -16.09
CA VAL A 522 13.59 -6.77 -17.50
C VAL A 522 13.56 -5.26 -17.58
N GLU A 523 12.64 -4.61 -16.87
CA GLU A 523 12.51 -3.16 -16.76
C GLU A 523 13.77 -2.53 -16.16
N TYR A 524 14.42 -3.18 -15.19
CA TYR A 524 15.70 -2.74 -14.62
C TYR A 524 16.81 -2.72 -15.66
N PHE A 525 16.95 -3.80 -16.42
CA PHE A 525 17.99 -3.92 -17.44
C PHE A 525 17.68 -3.14 -18.72
N SER A 526 16.41 -2.86 -19.01
CA SER A 526 16.00 -2.05 -20.16
C SER A 526 15.95 -0.55 -19.86
N TYR A 527 16.15 -0.14 -18.60
CA TYR A 527 16.03 1.26 -18.22
C TYR A 527 17.18 2.08 -18.82
N PRO A 528 16.92 3.25 -19.43
CA PRO A 528 17.98 4.14 -19.90
C PRO A 528 18.92 4.47 -18.74
N SER A 529 20.20 4.17 -18.90
CA SER A 529 21.21 4.44 -17.88
C SER A 529 22.46 5.01 -18.51
N ILE A 530 23.11 5.93 -17.80
CA ILE A 530 24.38 6.50 -18.22
C ILE A 530 25.55 5.60 -17.81
N THR A 531 26.57 5.57 -18.64
CA THR A 531 27.82 4.85 -18.36
C THR A 531 28.58 5.50 -17.20
N SER A 532 29.44 4.73 -16.53
CA SER A 532 30.30 5.28 -15.46
C SER A 532 31.30 6.33 -15.97
N ALA A 533 31.58 6.39 -17.28
CA ALA A 533 32.39 7.43 -17.89
C ALA A 533 31.59 8.73 -18.04
N GLN A 534 30.36 8.66 -18.56
CA GLN A 534 29.44 9.80 -18.65
C GLN A 534 29.16 10.40 -17.27
N ARG A 535 28.90 9.55 -16.26
CA ARG A 535 28.68 10.02 -14.89
C ARG A 535 29.89 10.76 -14.30
N ARG A 536 31.11 10.31 -14.61
CA ARG A 536 32.34 10.99 -14.19
C ARG A 536 32.52 12.33 -14.90
N SER A 537 32.23 12.40 -16.20
CA SER A 537 32.22 13.66 -16.96
C SER A 537 31.22 14.65 -16.36
N LEU A 538 30.00 14.20 -16.10
CA LEU A 538 28.94 15.02 -15.52
C LEU A 538 29.30 15.51 -14.10
N ALA A 539 29.95 14.66 -13.29
CA ALA A 539 30.50 15.07 -11.99
C ALA A 539 31.57 16.16 -12.11
N GLN A 540 32.47 16.06 -13.08
CA GLN A 540 33.49 17.07 -13.32
C GLN A 540 32.87 18.40 -13.76
N GLN A 541 31.94 18.38 -14.70
CA GLN A 541 31.22 19.58 -15.15
C GLN A 541 30.42 20.22 -14.01
N ALA A 542 29.71 19.41 -13.22
CA ALA A 542 28.92 19.87 -12.09
C ALA A 542 29.78 20.51 -10.99
N SER A 543 30.95 19.93 -10.69
CA SER A 543 31.89 20.52 -9.72
C SER A 543 32.46 21.86 -10.19
N LYS A 544 32.68 22.03 -11.50
CA LYS A 544 33.12 23.31 -12.08
C LYS A 544 32.00 24.35 -12.06
N ALA A 545 30.76 23.93 -12.37
CA ALA A 545 29.59 24.80 -12.34
C ALA A 545 29.21 25.26 -10.92
N ASN A 546 29.53 24.45 -9.89
CA ASN A 546 29.28 24.75 -8.49
C ASN A 546 30.51 25.32 -7.73
N ALA A 547 31.47 25.93 -8.44
CA ALA A 547 32.68 26.49 -7.82
C ALA A 547 32.33 27.45 -6.65
N PRO A 548 33.16 27.52 -5.59
CA PRO A 548 32.79 27.87 -4.20
C PRO A 548 32.32 29.30 -3.88
N GLY A 549 31.89 30.09 -4.87
CA GLY A 549 31.02 31.22 -4.63
C GLY A 549 29.58 30.70 -4.49
N ARG A 550 29.16 30.28 -3.30
CA ARG A 550 27.73 30.00 -3.00
C ARG A 550 26.92 31.16 -3.58
N MET A 551 26.21 30.95 -4.68
CA MET A 551 25.32 31.97 -5.20
C MET A 551 24.25 32.16 -4.13
N PRO A 552 24.26 33.26 -3.36
CA PRO A 552 23.24 33.47 -2.37
C PRO A 552 21.95 33.60 -3.16
N SER A 553 20.98 32.75 -2.82
CA SER A 553 19.67 32.78 -3.45
C SER A 553 18.66 33.13 -2.37
N ASN A 554 17.91 34.20 -2.58
CA ASN A 554 16.80 34.50 -1.71
C ASN A 554 15.63 33.58 -2.08
N LYS A 555 15.31 32.67 -1.15
CA LYS A 555 14.10 31.86 -1.26
C LYS A 555 12.96 32.66 -0.63
N VAL A 556 12.07 33.15 -1.49
CA VAL A 556 10.80 33.74 -1.05
C VAL A 556 9.71 32.78 -1.51
N SER A 557 8.82 32.40 -0.59
CA SER A 557 7.70 31.50 -0.90
C SER A 557 6.40 32.21 -0.59
N PHE A 558 5.52 32.32 -1.57
CA PHE A 558 4.18 32.86 -1.38
C PHE A 558 3.16 31.72 -1.30
N GLN A 559 2.34 31.72 -0.26
CA GLN A 559 1.14 30.90 -0.20
C GLN A 559 -0.02 31.72 -0.75
N THR A 560 -0.42 31.47 -1.99
CA THR A 560 -1.67 32.00 -2.54
C THR A 560 -2.84 31.55 -1.66
N PRO A 561 -3.80 32.43 -1.29
CA PRO A 561 -4.99 32.07 -0.51
C PRO A 561 -5.97 31.11 -1.19
N ASN A 562 -5.66 30.56 -2.36
CA ASN A 562 -6.57 29.71 -3.10
C ASN A 562 -6.43 28.24 -2.71
N GLY A 563 -7.41 27.77 -1.93
CA GLY A 563 -8.06 26.50 -2.26
C GLY A 563 -7.81 25.28 -1.39
N SER A 564 -7.29 25.40 -0.17
CA SER A 564 -7.61 24.48 0.94
C SER A 564 -7.00 24.97 2.24
N PHE A 565 -7.85 25.23 3.23
CA PHE A 565 -7.57 25.53 4.64
C PHE A 565 -6.15 25.17 5.13
N GLN A 566 -5.25 26.15 5.17
CA GLN A 566 -4.25 26.31 6.23
C GLN A 566 -3.58 27.67 6.09
N LEU A 567 -3.88 28.58 7.03
CA LEU A 567 -3.07 29.77 7.30
C LEU A 567 -1.63 29.32 7.61
N PRO A 568 -0.60 30.12 7.28
CA PRO A 568 0.77 29.85 7.69
C PRO A 568 0.81 29.66 9.22
N ASP A 569 1.38 28.54 9.66
CA ASP A 569 1.63 28.31 11.08
C ASP A 569 2.78 29.21 11.53
N VAL A 570 2.43 30.35 12.13
CA VAL A 570 3.36 31.41 12.61
C VAL A 570 4.33 30.88 13.70
N ASN A 571 4.19 29.63 14.14
CA ASN A 571 4.98 29.03 15.22
C ASN A 571 5.94 27.92 14.76
N ARG A 572 6.72 28.12 13.68
CA ARG A 572 7.91 27.27 13.42
C ARG A 572 9.10 27.77 14.25
N PRO A 573 9.82 26.89 14.98
CA PRO A 573 11.01 27.28 15.71
C PRO A 573 12.10 27.72 14.73
N VAL A 574 12.66 28.89 15.06
CA VAL A 574 13.67 29.65 14.33
C VAL A 574 14.94 28.80 14.15
N GLY A 575 15.17 28.38 12.91
CA GLY A 575 16.37 27.66 12.51
C GLY A 575 16.59 27.76 11.00
N ASN A 576 17.17 28.88 10.57
CA ASN A 576 17.80 29.12 9.26
C ASN A 576 16.95 29.34 7.98
N THR A 577 15.70 29.78 8.08
CA THR A 577 15.07 30.53 6.97
C THR A 577 14.26 31.67 7.56
N SER A 578 14.68 32.90 7.32
CA SER A 578 13.91 34.11 7.62
C SER A 578 12.66 34.14 6.74
N ALA A 579 11.62 33.41 7.15
CA ALA A 579 10.27 33.67 6.71
C ALA A 579 9.86 34.98 7.39
N LEU A 580 10.05 36.10 6.70
CA LEU A 580 9.41 37.35 7.06
C LEU A 580 7.90 37.09 7.05
N GLY A 581 7.26 37.12 8.23
CA GLY A 581 5.81 37.18 8.32
C GLY A 581 5.36 38.53 7.79
N TYR A 582 4.77 38.54 6.59
CA TYR A 582 4.29 39.77 5.94
C TYR A 582 2.79 39.95 6.18
N ASP A 583 2.42 41.17 6.56
CA ASP A 583 1.08 41.62 6.94
C ASP A 583 0.17 41.83 5.70
N ASP A 584 -1.12 41.59 5.89
CA ASP A 584 -2.04 40.98 4.92
C ASP A 584 -2.80 42.00 4.02
N ARG A 585 -2.22 43.17 3.70
CA ARG A 585 -3.03 44.30 3.18
C ARG A 585 -2.67 44.92 1.82
N ASP A 586 -1.49 44.67 1.25
CA ASP A 586 -1.10 45.23 -0.06
C ASP A 586 -0.51 44.16 -1.00
N PHE A 587 -1.23 43.06 -1.19
CA PHE A 587 -0.87 42.00 -2.14
C PHE A 587 -1.18 42.40 -3.60
N SER A 588 -0.48 43.40 -4.13
CA SER A 588 -0.31 43.44 -5.60
C SER A 588 0.86 42.53 -5.95
N ALA A 589 0.70 41.62 -6.91
CA ALA A 589 1.84 40.83 -7.35
C ALA A 589 2.93 41.69 -7.99
N ALA A 590 2.64 42.94 -8.36
CA ALA A 590 3.62 43.94 -8.75
C ALA A 590 4.55 44.28 -7.57
N HIS A 591 4.02 44.44 -6.35
CA HIS A 591 4.84 44.63 -5.15
C HIS A 591 5.74 43.40 -4.85
N LEU A 592 5.20 42.19 -5.04
CA LEU A 592 5.98 40.95 -4.87
C LEU A 592 7.04 40.78 -5.96
N ALA A 593 6.70 41.04 -7.20
CA ALA A 593 7.63 40.94 -8.30
C ALA A 593 8.73 42.02 -8.16
N ASN A 594 8.43 43.20 -7.60
CA ASN A 594 9.41 44.21 -7.18
C ASN A 594 10.35 43.72 -6.07
N LEU A 595 9.86 42.95 -5.08
CA LEU A 595 10.72 42.27 -4.09
C LEU A 595 11.69 41.27 -4.75
N TYR A 596 11.25 40.59 -5.81
CA TYR A 596 12.12 39.72 -6.61
C TYR A 596 12.95 40.48 -7.65
N ALA A 597 12.64 41.73 -7.97
CA ALA A 597 13.25 42.51 -9.04
C ALA A 597 14.15 43.65 -8.52
N ASP A 598 14.30 43.82 -7.20
CA ASP A 598 15.18 44.84 -6.62
C ASP A 598 16.64 44.69 -7.09
N ASP A 599 17.06 45.57 -8.01
CA ASP A 599 18.36 45.59 -8.67
C ASP A 599 19.54 45.77 -7.69
N ALA A 600 19.27 46.22 -6.46
CA ALA A 600 20.30 46.34 -5.41
C ALA A 600 20.87 44.97 -4.98
N GLN A 601 20.21 43.86 -5.33
CA GLN A 601 20.66 42.51 -5.00
C GLN A 601 21.12 41.77 -6.26
N GLU A 602 22.43 41.65 -6.48
CA GLU A 602 23.04 40.83 -7.56
C GLU A 602 22.72 39.31 -7.47
N GLN A 603 21.89 38.90 -6.51
CA GLN A 603 21.61 37.53 -6.12
C GLN A 603 20.51 36.88 -6.98
N GLY A 604 20.62 35.57 -7.19
CA GLY A 604 19.59 34.79 -7.88
C GLY A 604 18.28 34.70 -7.09
N ALA A 605 17.17 34.55 -7.80
CA ALA A 605 15.83 34.38 -7.24
C ALA A 605 15.37 32.91 -7.36
N MET A 606 14.66 32.40 -6.36
CA MET A 606 13.95 31.12 -6.45
C MET A 606 12.45 31.35 -6.32
N CYS A 607 11.66 30.83 -7.26
CA CYS A 607 10.20 31.03 -7.26
C CYS A 607 9.47 29.70 -7.26
N GLU A 608 8.62 29.46 -6.26
CA GLU A 608 7.81 28.24 -6.21
C GLU A 608 6.68 28.28 -7.26
N PRO A 609 6.28 27.13 -7.85
CA PRO A 609 5.35 27.09 -8.98
C PRO A 609 4.03 27.86 -8.75
N ASN A 610 3.43 27.73 -7.56
CA ASN A 610 2.18 28.41 -7.24
C ASN A 610 2.34 29.92 -7.16
N THR A 611 3.47 30.40 -6.63
CA THR A 611 3.81 31.82 -6.58
C THR A 611 4.00 32.37 -7.99
N PHE A 612 4.79 31.65 -8.80
CA PHE A 612 5.04 32.02 -10.20
C PHE A 612 3.76 32.12 -11.01
N ASN A 613 2.84 31.15 -10.87
CA ASN A 613 1.54 31.18 -11.54
C ASN A 613 0.74 32.44 -11.19
N GLY A 614 0.75 32.84 -9.91
CA GLY A 614 0.07 34.06 -9.46
C GLY A 614 0.65 35.33 -10.09
N ILE A 615 1.98 35.45 -10.10
CA ILE A 615 2.69 36.58 -10.73
C ILE A 615 2.36 36.67 -12.22
N LEU A 616 2.51 35.56 -12.96
CA LEU A 616 2.26 35.53 -14.40
C LEU A 616 0.79 35.84 -14.75
N SER A 617 -0.15 35.40 -13.90
CA SER A 617 -1.58 35.66 -14.10
C SER A 617 -1.92 37.15 -13.96
N LEU A 618 -1.29 37.83 -12.99
CA LEU A 618 -1.51 39.26 -12.75
C LEU A 618 -0.81 40.13 -13.80
N ALA A 619 0.40 39.77 -14.23
CA ALA A 619 1.05 40.42 -15.37
C ALA A 619 0.20 40.28 -16.65
N SER A 620 -0.34 39.07 -16.90
CA SER A 620 -1.25 38.83 -18.03
C SER A 620 -2.55 39.63 -17.93
N PHE A 621 -3.06 39.89 -16.71
CA PHE A 621 -4.23 40.74 -16.50
C PHE A 621 -3.96 42.20 -16.89
N ALA A 622 -2.80 42.77 -16.50
CA ALA A 622 -2.39 44.11 -16.90
C ALA A 622 -2.27 44.25 -18.43
N LYS A 623 -1.71 43.22 -19.10
CA LYS A 623 -1.71 43.15 -20.56
C LYS A 623 -3.12 43.24 -21.15
N VAL A 624 -4.07 42.45 -20.62
CA VAL A 624 -5.45 42.45 -21.11
C VAL A 624 -6.13 43.81 -20.88
N GLN A 625 -5.86 44.48 -19.76
CA GLN A 625 -6.39 45.82 -19.49
C GLN A 625 -5.89 46.85 -20.50
N PHE A 626 -4.59 46.85 -20.81
CA PHE A 626 -4.03 47.70 -21.86
C PHE A 626 -4.66 47.41 -23.23
N VAL A 627 -4.80 46.13 -23.59
CA VAL A 627 -5.41 45.75 -24.89
C VAL A 627 -6.87 46.20 -25.02
N GLN A 628 -7.61 46.21 -23.89
CA GLN A 628 -8.99 46.69 -23.85
C GLN A 628 -9.10 48.22 -23.94
N SER A 629 -8.10 48.94 -23.43
CA SER A 629 -8.07 50.41 -23.38
C SER A 629 -6.67 50.93 -23.78
N PRO A 630 -6.29 50.86 -25.07
CA PRO A 630 -4.92 51.21 -25.50
C PRO A 630 -4.56 52.67 -25.27
N ASP A 631 -5.56 53.55 -25.33
CA ASP A 631 -5.41 55.00 -25.13
C ASP A 631 -5.33 55.40 -23.64
N ASP A 632 -5.49 54.46 -22.70
CA ASP A 632 -5.41 54.73 -21.26
C ASP A 632 -3.95 54.73 -20.78
N GLU A 633 -3.40 55.92 -20.54
CA GLU A 633 -2.04 56.12 -20.03
C GLU A 633 -1.77 55.32 -18.74
N LYS A 634 -2.78 55.09 -17.88
CA LYS A 634 -2.61 54.31 -16.65
C LYS A 634 -2.42 52.83 -16.94
N ALA A 635 -3.16 52.29 -17.90
CA ALA A 635 -3.04 50.89 -18.29
C ALA A 635 -1.69 50.63 -18.97
N LEU A 636 -1.21 51.59 -19.79
CA LEU A 636 0.13 51.53 -20.38
C LEU A 636 1.24 51.62 -19.31
N ALA A 637 1.12 52.53 -18.34
CA ALA A 637 2.07 52.66 -17.25
C ALA A 637 2.14 51.38 -16.39
N GLU A 638 0.98 50.81 -16.04
CA GLU A 638 0.92 49.56 -15.28
C GLU A 638 1.52 48.37 -16.07
N LEU A 639 1.27 48.29 -17.38
CA LEU A 639 1.89 47.28 -18.22
C LEU A 639 3.42 47.46 -18.33
N ASN A 640 3.91 48.70 -18.45
CA ASN A 640 5.34 48.99 -18.47
C ASN A 640 6.03 48.62 -17.17
N ASP A 641 5.41 48.91 -16.02
CA ASP A 641 5.90 48.48 -14.71
C ASP A 641 5.99 46.95 -14.64
N TRP A 642 4.95 46.25 -15.11
CA TRP A 642 4.97 44.78 -15.19
C TRP A 642 6.03 44.25 -16.14
N LEU A 643 6.25 44.89 -17.29
CA LEU A 643 7.24 44.51 -18.28
C LEU A 643 8.67 44.63 -17.71
N ASP A 644 8.98 45.75 -17.05
CA ASP A 644 10.26 45.96 -16.36
C ASP A 644 10.47 44.92 -15.24
N THR A 645 9.44 44.74 -14.40
CA THR A 645 9.50 43.82 -13.27
C THR A 645 9.70 42.37 -13.70
N MET A 646 8.99 41.93 -14.74
CA MET A 646 9.10 40.59 -15.29
C MET A 646 10.48 40.39 -15.93
N THR A 647 11.00 41.39 -16.64
CA THR A 647 12.35 41.35 -17.24
C THR A 647 13.43 41.14 -16.16
N LYS A 648 13.39 41.93 -15.09
CA LYS A 648 14.31 41.80 -13.93
C LYS A 648 14.16 40.47 -13.21
N LEU A 649 12.92 40.02 -12.99
CA LEU A 649 12.65 38.70 -12.39
C LEU A 649 13.24 37.57 -13.26
N ALA A 650 13.08 37.62 -14.58
CA ALA A 650 13.65 36.63 -15.49
C ALA A 650 15.19 36.60 -15.38
N GLN A 651 15.85 37.76 -15.41
CA GLN A 651 17.31 37.84 -15.24
C GLN A 651 17.79 37.24 -13.91
N ARG A 652 17.05 37.44 -12.82
CA ARG A 652 17.37 36.85 -11.51
C ARG A 652 17.06 35.37 -11.41
N LEU A 653 15.98 34.89 -12.04
CA LEU A 653 15.67 33.47 -12.17
C LEU A 653 16.74 32.75 -13.00
N ARG A 654 17.26 33.39 -14.06
CA ARG A 654 18.39 32.83 -14.84
C ARG A 654 19.60 32.54 -13.96
N ARG A 655 19.88 33.36 -12.94
CA ARG A 655 20.96 33.12 -11.96
C ARG A 655 20.68 32.00 -10.95
N SER A 656 19.45 31.49 -10.86
CA SER A 656 19.09 30.40 -9.96
C SER A 656 19.81 29.09 -10.29
N PRO A 657 20.19 28.28 -9.27
CA PRO A 657 20.72 26.94 -9.48
C PRO A 657 19.64 25.89 -9.83
N ARG A 658 18.34 26.21 -9.72
CA ARG A 658 17.24 25.26 -9.94
C ARG A 658 16.82 25.19 -11.41
N VAL A 659 16.60 23.99 -11.93
CA VAL A 659 16.05 23.77 -13.29
C VAL A 659 14.67 24.42 -13.46
N ILE A 660 13.79 24.32 -12.46
CA ILE A 660 12.42 24.84 -12.56
C ILE A 660 12.37 26.36 -12.73
N ASP A 661 13.35 27.06 -12.14
CA ASP A 661 13.45 28.51 -12.26
C ASP A 661 13.87 28.94 -13.68
N GLN A 662 14.57 28.07 -14.43
CA GLN A 662 14.87 28.31 -15.83
C GLN A 662 13.63 28.16 -16.72
N ASP A 663 12.78 27.17 -16.44
CA ASP A 663 11.49 27.01 -17.11
C ASP A 663 10.53 28.16 -16.76
N HIS A 664 10.59 28.68 -15.53
CA HIS A 664 9.91 29.91 -15.13
C HIS A 664 10.44 31.12 -15.92
N ALA A 665 11.76 31.30 -16.03
CA ALA A 665 12.36 32.37 -16.80
C ALA A 665 11.95 32.31 -18.29
N ASP A 666 11.94 31.12 -18.89
CA ASP A 666 11.48 30.90 -20.27
C ASP A 666 10.01 31.30 -20.46
N ALA A 667 9.15 30.97 -19.50
CA ALA A 667 7.75 31.39 -19.54
C ALA A 667 7.59 32.91 -19.43
N ILE A 668 8.45 33.59 -18.67
CA ILE A 668 8.48 35.06 -18.64
C ILE A 668 8.94 35.61 -19.99
N VAL A 669 10.05 35.12 -20.55
CA VAL A 669 10.56 35.58 -21.86
C VAL A 669 9.49 35.41 -22.94
N SER A 670 8.78 34.28 -22.95
CA SER A 670 7.65 34.05 -23.85
C SER A 670 6.52 35.05 -23.62
N TRP A 671 6.18 35.38 -22.38
CA TRP A 671 5.15 36.38 -22.08
C TRP A 671 5.56 37.79 -22.52
N VAL A 672 6.81 38.18 -22.25
CA VAL A 672 7.40 39.47 -22.65
C VAL A 672 7.39 39.61 -24.17
N ALA A 673 7.84 38.59 -24.89
CA ALA A 673 7.78 38.54 -26.34
C ALA A 673 6.36 38.72 -26.89
N ASP A 674 5.38 38.06 -26.28
CA ASP A 674 3.97 38.17 -26.65
C ASP A 674 3.38 39.58 -26.37
N VAL A 675 3.90 40.31 -25.38
CA VAL A 675 3.54 41.72 -25.16
C VAL A 675 4.11 42.60 -26.28
N LEU A 676 5.39 42.42 -26.62
CA LEU A 676 6.08 43.23 -27.63
C LEU A 676 5.57 42.98 -29.07
N ASP A 677 5.11 41.76 -29.37
CA ASP A 677 4.52 41.41 -30.67
C ASP A 677 3.09 41.99 -30.85
N ASN A 678 2.47 42.51 -29.79
CA ASN A 678 1.14 43.08 -29.87
C ASN A 678 1.14 44.39 -30.69
N HIS A 679 0.35 44.43 -31.77
CA HIS A 679 0.20 45.61 -32.64
C HIS A 679 -0.08 46.91 -31.89
N GLN A 680 -0.85 46.88 -30.80
CA GLN A 680 -1.16 48.08 -30.01
C GLN A 680 0.03 48.56 -29.16
N TYR A 681 0.96 47.67 -28.82
CA TYR A 681 2.16 48.01 -28.05
C TYR A 681 3.35 48.37 -28.94
N GLN A 682 3.31 48.06 -30.24
CA GLN A 682 4.40 48.35 -31.18
C GLN A 682 4.73 49.85 -31.30
N GLU A 683 3.75 50.73 -31.06
CA GLU A 683 3.95 52.19 -31.04
C GLU A 683 4.72 52.69 -29.81
N HIS A 684 4.97 51.81 -28.84
CA HIS A 684 5.61 52.12 -27.55
C HIS A 684 6.93 51.35 -27.35
N LEU A 685 7.52 50.80 -28.42
CA LEU A 685 8.81 50.09 -28.35
C LEU A 685 9.99 50.99 -27.94
N ASP A 686 9.83 52.31 -28.02
CA ASP A 686 10.81 53.30 -27.56
C ASP A 686 10.88 53.42 -26.02
N GLN A 687 9.91 52.85 -25.29
CA GLN A 687 9.89 52.88 -23.84
C GLN A 687 11.08 52.11 -23.22
N PRO A 688 11.68 52.58 -22.11
CA PRO A 688 12.82 51.92 -21.47
C PRO A 688 12.56 50.47 -21.06
N ALA A 689 11.33 50.17 -20.62
CA ALA A 689 10.90 48.82 -20.26
C ALA A 689 10.90 47.88 -21.47
N ALA A 690 10.47 48.39 -22.65
CA ALA A 690 10.48 47.64 -23.90
C ALA A 690 11.91 47.37 -24.40
N GLN A 691 12.82 48.35 -24.29
CA GLN A 691 14.23 48.16 -24.65
C GLN A 691 14.92 47.12 -23.75
N SER A 692 14.69 47.18 -22.44
CA SER A 692 15.22 46.18 -21.48
C SER A 692 14.69 44.77 -21.77
N ALA A 693 13.42 44.68 -22.16
CA ALA A 693 12.79 43.44 -22.59
C ALA A 693 13.38 42.89 -23.91
N LEU A 694 13.69 43.76 -24.87
CA LEU A 694 14.35 43.38 -26.12
C LEU A 694 15.78 42.86 -25.86
N ASP A 695 16.53 43.51 -24.98
CA ASP A 695 17.86 43.04 -24.56
C ASP A 695 17.80 41.65 -23.92
N LEU A 696 16.79 41.40 -23.08
CA LEU A 696 16.53 40.08 -22.51
C LEU A 696 16.23 39.03 -23.59
N ILE A 697 15.45 39.39 -24.63
CA ILE A 697 15.12 38.52 -25.78
C ILE A 697 16.36 38.21 -26.63
N ALA A 698 17.28 39.17 -26.76
CA ALA A 698 18.48 39.01 -27.57
C ALA A 698 19.53 38.07 -26.95
N ASP A 699 19.56 37.91 -25.62
CA ASP A 699 20.55 37.11 -24.88
C ASP A 699 20.31 35.58 -24.93
N THR A 700 20.23 35.04 -26.15
CA THR A 700 20.00 33.61 -26.40
C THR A 700 21.10 32.72 -25.84
N GLN A 701 22.36 33.17 -25.90
CA GLN A 701 23.50 32.45 -25.34
C GLN A 701 23.41 32.39 -23.81
N GLY A 702 23.09 33.50 -23.16
CA GLY A 702 22.90 33.55 -21.71
C GLY A 702 21.78 32.63 -21.21
N TRP A 703 20.74 32.42 -22.02
CA TRP A 703 19.68 31.45 -21.70
C TRP A 703 20.21 30.02 -21.62
N SER A 704 20.97 29.60 -22.64
CA SER A 704 21.50 28.24 -22.68
C SER A 704 22.53 27.99 -21.57
N ASP A 705 23.42 28.95 -21.33
CA ASP A 705 24.41 28.87 -20.26
C ASP A 705 23.75 28.77 -18.88
N ALA A 706 22.66 29.51 -18.67
CA ALA A 706 21.86 29.45 -17.44
C ALA A 706 21.14 28.10 -17.28
N ARG A 707 20.50 27.58 -18.34
CA ARG A 707 19.87 26.24 -18.36
C ARG A 707 20.88 25.14 -18.04
N ARG A 708 22.03 25.15 -18.71
CA ARG A 708 23.14 24.19 -18.52
C ARG A 708 23.65 24.21 -17.08
N ARG A 709 23.92 25.40 -16.53
CA ARG A 709 24.35 25.57 -15.14
C ARG A 709 23.31 25.02 -14.17
N ALA A 710 22.04 25.36 -14.36
CA ALA A 710 20.97 24.91 -13.47
C ALA A 710 20.84 23.39 -13.43
N VAL A 711 20.94 22.69 -14.58
CA VAL A 711 20.95 21.22 -14.63
C VAL A 711 22.14 20.64 -13.86
N LEU A 712 23.34 21.18 -14.10
CA LEU A 712 24.57 20.72 -13.46
C LEU A 712 24.56 20.92 -11.95
N VAL A 713 24.15 22.10 -11.46
CA VAL A 713 24.08 22.39 -10.03
C VAL A 713 22.95 21.60 -9.36
N SER A 714 21.78 21.49 -10.00
CA SER A 714 20.68 20.67 -9.47
C SER A 714 21.05 19.19 -9.32
N TRP A 715 21.86 18.66 -10.25
CA TRP A 715 22.40 17.30 -10.15
C TRP A 715 23.53 17.18 -9.12
N TYR A 716 24.34 18.22 -8.94
CA TYR A 716 25.34 18.26 -7.88
C TYR A 716 24.68 18.19 -6.49
N ASP A 717 23.71 19.08 -6.24
CA ASP A 717 22.97 19.15 -4.98
C ASP A 717 22.22 17.85 -4.70
N TRP A 718 21.68 17.23 -5.75
CA TRP A 718 21.09 15.89 -5.67
C TRP A 718 22.07 14.86 -5.10
N ASN A 719 23.28 14.80 -5.65
CA ASN A 719 24.29 13.83 -5.24
C ASN A 719 24.87 14.15 -3.85
N GLU A 720 25.02 15.41 -3.49
CA GLU A 720 25.47 15.81 -2.15
C GLU A 720 24.44 15.42 -1.08
N ASN A 721 23.15 15.74 -1.32
CA ASN A 721 22.05 15.34 -0.43
C ASN A 721 21.92 13.82 -0.30
N ARG A 722 22.16 13.09 -1.40
CA ARG A 722 22.23 11.63 -1.37
C ARG A 722 23.36 11.12 -0.46
N GLN A 723 24.54 11.73 -0.52
CA GLN A 723 25.70 11.32 0.30
C GLN A 723 25.50 11.65 1.78
N SER A 724 24.82 12.76 2.09
CA SER A 724 24.48 13.14 3.47
C SER A 724 23.33 12.34 4.06
N GLY A 725 22.64 11.52 3.25
CA GLY A 725 21.48 10.73 3.67
C GLY A 725 20.21 11.56 3.82
N ALA A 726 20.21 12.82 3.38
CA ALA A 726 19.02 13.66 3.35
C ALA A 726 18.04 13.12 2.29
N PRO A 727 16.75 12.96 2.62
CA PRO A 727 15.75 12.56 1.63
C PRO A 727 15.57 13.69 0.61
N ALA A 728 16.24 13.61 -0.53
CA ALA A 728 16.10 14.60 -1.61
C ALA A 728 14.83 14.32 -2.43
N ASP A 729 13.67 14.85 -2.05
CA ASP A 729 12.39 14.62 -2.75
C ASP A 729 12.20 15.46 -4.02
N GLN A 730 13.17 16.31 -4.36
CA GLN A 730 13.12 17.21 -5.50
C GLN A 730 14.39 17.15 -6.34
N PHE A 731 14.25 17.42 -7.64
CA PHE A 731 15.36 17.62 -8.57
C PHE A 731 15.22 18.99 -9.22
N GLY A 732 16.14 19.91 -8.94
CA GLY A 732 16.10 21.27 -9.48
C GLY A 732 14.78 21.99 -9.22
N GLY A 733 14.13 21.71 -8.10
CA GLY A 733 12.83 22.25 -7.73
C GLY A 733 11.61 21.51 -8.26
N TYR A 734 11.78 20.47 -9.08
CA TYR A 734 10.69 19.60 -9.51
C TYR A 734 10.38 18.54 -8.46
N PRO A 735 9.10 18.34 -8.10
CA PRO A 735 8.68 17.24 -7.25
C PRO A 735 8.87 15.91 -7.99
N ILE A 736 9.84 15.11 -7.54
CA ILE A 736 10.16 13.80 -8.13
C ILE A 736 8.93 12.89 -8.10
N ASN A 737 8.12 12.94 -7.03
CA ASN A 737 6.89 12.16 -6.93
C ASN A 737 5.82 12.50 -7.98
N ALA A 738 5.92 13.62 -8.70
CA ALA A 738 4.99 13.96 -9.77
C ALA A 738 5.29 13.20 -11.09
N TRP A 739 6.45 12.56 -11.22
CA TRP A 739 6.84 11.90 -12.46
C TRP A 739 6.26 10.48 -12.56
N SER A 740 5.45 10.26 -13.59
CA SER A 740 4.81 8.97 -13.88
C SER A 740 5.79 7.85 -14.17
N GLY A 741 6.98 8.14 -14.73
CA GLY A 741 8.08 7.18 -14.88
C GLY A 741 8.60 6.60 -13.55
N MET A 742 8.28 7.25 -12.42
CA MET A 742 8.65 6.84 -11.07
C MET A 742 7.53 6.21 -10.27
N HIS A 743 6.39 5.89 -10.89
CA HIS A 743 5.24 5.24 -10.25
C HIS A 743 5.48 3.77 -9.87
N ARG A 744 6.73 3.43 -9.59
CA ARG A 744 7.22 2.15 -9.09
C ARG A 744 7.14 2.19 -7.56
N GLY A 745 6.94 1.05 -6.90
CA GLY A 745 6.86 0.97 -5.44
C GLY A 745 8.03 1.62 -4.71
N GLY A 746 7.95 1.80 -3.38
CA GLY A 746 9.04 2.39 -2.59
C GLY A 746 10.44 1.79 -2.85
N LEU A 747 10.53 0.47 -3.06
CA LEU A 747 11.76 -0.22 -3.49
C LEU A 747 12.15 0.15 -4.93
N GLY A 748 11.18 0.19 -5.85
CA GLY A 748 11.39 0.65 -7.22
C GLY A 748 11.91 2.08 -7.27
N ARG A 749 11.30 3.00 -6.52
CA ARG A 749 11.83 4.37 -6.36
C ARG A 749 13.25 4.32 -5.83
N TRP A 750 13.53 3.56 -4.78
CA TRP A 750 14.89 3.48 -4.24
C TRP A 750 15.94 2.99 -5.27
N ILE A 751 15.61 1.95 -6.04
CA ILE A 751 16.48 1.36 -7.05
C ILE A 751 16.66 2.30 -8.26
N PHE A 752 15.56 2.84 -8.79
CA PHE A 752 15.53 3.53 -10.08
C PHE A 752 15.80 5.03 -10.00
N ARG A 753 15.42 5.68 -8.89
CA ARG A 753 15.48 7.14 -8.75
C ARG A 753 16.86 7.70 -9.06
N ASN A 754 17.92 7.04 -8.60
CA ASN A 754 19.28 7.49 -8.87
C ASN A 754 19.64 7.41 -10.36
N HIS A 755 19.35 6.27 -11.00
CA HIS A 755 19.62 6.07 -12.42
C HIS A 755 18.79 7.02 -13.29
N MET A 756 17.55 7.27 -12.89
CA MET A 756 16.66 8.17 -13.59
C MET A 756 17.13 9.63 -13.48
N ILE A 757 17.50 10.12 -12.28
CA ILE A 757 18.01 11.49 -12.13
C ILE A 757 19.32 11.69 -12.89
N ASP A 758 20.23 10.70 -12.81
CA ASP A 758 21.47 10.69 -13.60
C ASP A 758 21.16 10.79 -15.11
N SER A 759 20.16 10.04 -15.60
CA SER A 759 19.80 10.03 -17.02
C SER A 759 19.02 11.26 -17.46
N ILE A 760 18.14 11.81 -16.61
CA ILE A 760 17.40 13.06 -16.88
C ILE A 760 18.39 14.21 -17.00
N ALA A 761 19.30 14.37 -16.03
CA ALA A 761 20.32 15.42 -16.09
C ALA A 761 21.18 15.30 -17.34
N PHE A 762 21.61 14.07 -17.67
CA PHE A 762 22.39 13.81 -18.88
C PHE A 762 21.62 14.14 -20.17
N HIS A 763 20.37 13.69 -20.32
CA HIS A 763 19.58 13.93 -21.53
C HIS A 763 19.09 15.37 -21.67
N LEU A 764 18.94 16.11 -20.56
CA LEU A 764 18.72 17.57 -20.60
C LEU A 764 19.94 18.30 -21.16
N LEU A 765 21.15 17.91 -20.75
CA LEU A 765 22.40 18.50 -21.28
C LEU A 765 22.61 18.15 -22.76
N GLU A 766 22.40 16.88 -23.14
CA GLU A 766 22.47 16.45 -24.54
C GLU A 766 21.40 17.14 -25.42
N LEU A 767 20.24 17.47 -24.85
CA LEU A 767 19.21 18.26 -25.55
C LEU A 767 19.72 19.68 -25.84
N LEU A 768 20.37 20.33 -24.86
CA LEU A 768 20.98 21.65 -25.06
C LEU A 768 22.11 21.57 -26.10
N ASP A 769 23.03 20.61 -25.96
CA ASP A 769 24.16 20.41 -26.89
C ASP A 769 23.69 20.19 -28.33
N ALA A 770 22.64 19.36 -28.53
CA ALA A 770 22.11 19.06 -29.85
C ALA A 770 21.49 20.31 -30.51
N GLU A 771 20.69 21.09 -29.79
CA GLU A 771 20.04 22.28 -30.35
C GLU A 771 21.03 23.43 -30.59
N GLU A 772 22.02 23.65 -29.70
CA GLU A 772 23.12 24.61 -29.92
C GLU A 772 23.92 24.30 -31.20
N GLN A 773 24.09 23.00 -31.50
CA GLN A 773 24.77 22.54 -32.72
C GLN A 773 23.85 22.46 -33.95
N GLY A 774 22.56 22.84 -33.83
CA GLY A 774 21.58 22.73 -34.90
C GLY A 774 21.20 21.29 -35.28
N GLN A 775 21.46 20.31 -34.42
CA GLN A 775 21.11 18.90 -34.60
C GLN A 775 19.68 18.61 -34.10
N SER A 776 19.12 17.47 -34.51
CA SER A 776 17.79 17.06 -34.08
C SER A 776 17.78 16.55 -32.63
N SER A 777 17.02 17.20 -31.75
CA SER A 777 16.82 16.79 -30.35
C SER A 777 15.72 15.75 -30.13
N VAL A 778 15.09 15.23 -31.20
CA VAL A 778 13.89 14.37 -31.10
C VAL A 778 14.15 13.13 -30.25
N GLN A 779 15.34 12.53 -30.34
CA GLN A 779 15.68 11.32 -29.60
C GLN A 779 15.84 11.60 -28.09
N GLN A 780 16.48 12.70 -27.73
CA GLN A 780 16.63 13.16 -26.35
C GLN A 780 15.25 13.47 -25.75
N ARG A 781 14.39 14.14 -26.51
CA ARG A 781 12.99 14.42 -26.11
C ARG A 781 12.17 13.16 -25.90
N LYS A 782 12.27 12.16 -26.78
CA LYS A 782 11.63 10.85 -26.59
C LYS A 782 12.13 10.16 -25.32
N THR A 783 13.43 10.21 -25.07
CA THR A 783 14.02 9.58 -23.88
C THR A 783 13.59 10.29 -22.60
N LEU A 784 13.57 11.64 -22.58
CA LEU A 784 13.05 12.43 -21.45
C LEU A 784 11.57 12.16 -21.19
N HIS A 785 10.78 12.05 -22.25
CA HIS A 785 9.36 11.65 -22.17
C HIS A 785 9.21 10.26 -21.53
N GLU A 786 9.97 9.26 -21.98
CA GLU A 786 9.94 7.92 -21.41
C GLU A 786 10.40 7.89 -19.94
N LEU A 787 11.41 8.69 -19.58
CA LEU A 787 11.93 8.77 -18.21
C LEU A 787 10.96 9.44 -17.24
N ILE A 788 10.28 10.52 -17.66
CA ILE A 788 9.46 11.37 -16.79
C ILE A 788 7.98 11.02 -16.89
N SER A 789 7.44 10.95 -18.10
CA SER A 789 6.04 10.60 -18.37
C SER A 789 5.79 9.09 -18.37
N GLY A 790 6.84 8.27 -18.46
CA GLY A 790 6.71 6.82 -18.58
C GLY A 790 6.00 6.39 -19.86
N ASN A 791 5.58 5.13 -19.92
CA ASN A 791 4.84 4.57 -21.05
C ASN A 791 3.32 4.89 -21.01
N TYR A 792 2.87 5.74 -20.07
CA TYR A 792 1.45 6.04 -19.88
C TYR A 792 0.85 6.84 -21.04
N GLN A 793 1.67 7.64 -21.71
CA GLN A 793 1.26 8.49 -22.82
C GLN A 793 2.21 8.27 -23.99
N LYS A 794 1.66 8.13 -25.20
CA LYS A 794 2.49 8.08 -26.42
C LYS A 794 3.26 9.38 -26.58
N PHE A 795 4.49 9.31 -27.06
CA PHE A 795 5.34 10.49 -27.25
C PHE A 795 4.62 11.59 -28.03
N GLU A 796 3.84 11.27 -29.07
CA GLU A 796 3.16 12.26 -29.91
C GLU A 796 2.08 13.08 -29.17
N GLN A 797 1.61 12.59 -28.02
CA GLN A 797 0.64 13.28 -27.17
C GLN A 797 1.29 13.86 -25.92
N GLY A 798 2.55 13.51 -25.67
CA GLY A 798 3.29 13.86 -24.46
C GLY A 798 3.74 15.31 -24.35
N PRO A 799 4.24 15.71 -23.17
CA PRO A 799 4.72 17.07 -22.91
C PRO A 799 5.97 17.45 -23.71
N TYR A 800 6.78 16.46 -24.12
CA TYR A 800 7.98 16.69 -24.95
C TYR A 800 7.70 16.59 -26.47
N SER A 801 6.45 16.32 -26.85
CA SER A 801 6.03 16.18 -28.24
C SER A 801 6.11 17.49 -29.00
N ASP A 802 6.21 17.41 -30.33
CA ASP A 802 6.07 18.59 -31.18
C ASP A 802 4.71 19.26 -31.01
N ARG A 803 3.66 18.50 -30.67
CA ARG A 803 2.32 19.05 -30.42
C ARG A 803 2.27 19.92 -29.16
N ALA A 804 2.90 19.48 -28.08
CA ALA A 804 2.98 20.23 -26.82
C ALA A 804 3.97 21.40 -26.89
N ARG A 805 4.86 21.39 -27.90
CA ARG A 805 5.90 22.41 -28.16
C ARG A 805 5.53 23.40 -29.28
N ARG A 806 4.23 23.52 -29.66
CA ARG A 806 3.64 24.41 -30.70
C ARG A 806 2.34 25.04 -30.14
N GLN A 807 1.89 26.28 -30.41
CA GLN A 807 2.27 27.39 -31.32
C GLN A 807 2.18 28.76 -30.59
N GLY A 808 3.11 29.69 -30.85
CA GLY A 808 3.02 31.10 -30.46
C GLY A 808 3.34 31.45 -29.00
N ALA A 809 4.01 32.59 -28.81
CA ALA A 809 4.43 33.09 -27.50
C ALA A 809 3.25 33.27 -26.50
N SER A 810 2.06 33.64 -27.00
CA SER A 810 0.82 33.75 -26.22
C SER A 810 0.31 32.42 -25.65
N GLN A 811 0.31 31.34 -26.45
CA GLN A 811 -0.19 30.05 -25.99
C GLN A 811 0.84 29.34 -25.10
N ALA A 812 2.13 29.53 -25.33
CA ALA A 812 3.20 28.95 -24.52
C ALA A 812 3.25 29.54 -23.09
N ALA A 813 2.96 30.84 -22.92
CA ALA A 813 2.90 31.48 -21.61
C ALA A 813 1.67 31.05 -20.78
N LEU A 814 0.52 30.84 -21.44
CA LEU A 814 -0.76 30.52 -20.80
C LEU A 814 -1.05 29.01 -20.68
N LEU A 815 -0.47 28.16 -21.54
CA LEU A 815 -0.77 26.72 -21.52
C LEU A 815 0.13 25.94 -20.56
N ASN A 816 -0.59 25.38 -19.59
CA ASN A 816 -0.29 24.19 -18.82
C ASN A 816 0.79 24.36 -17.75
N THR A 817 0.41 25.04 -16.67
CA THR A 817 1.05 24.97 -15.34
C THR A 817 1.54 23.56 -15.01
N GLU A 818 0.76 22.53 -15.38
CA GLU A 818 1.13 21.13 -15.19
C GLU A 818 2.37 20.71 -15.99
N ILE A 819 2.53 21.20 -17.24
CA ILE A 819 3.73 20.91 -18.06
C ILE A 819 4.95 21.55 -17.40
N ARG A 820 4.87 22.85 -17.10
CA ARG A 820 6.01 23.61 -16.54
C ARG A 820 6.42 23.15 -15.14
N SER A 821 5.46 22.78 -14.29
CA SER A 821 5.74 22.39 -12.90
C SER A 821 6.20 20.94 -12.75
N ASN A 822 5.97 20.10 -13.78
CA ASN A 822 6.27 18.66 -13.69
C ASN A 822 7.28 18.16 -14.73
N TYR A 823 7.52 18.84 -15.85
CA TYR A 823 8.30 18.31 -16.96
C TYR A 823 9.48 19.24 -17.31
N PRO A 824 10.66 19.04 -16.70
CA PRO A 824 11.82 19.90 -16.91
C PRO A 824 12.22 19.99 -18.38
N GLY A 825 12.43 21.21 -18.87
CA GLY A 825 12.97 21.46 -20.21
C GLY A 825 12.03 21.07 -21.35
N ALA A 826 10.74 20.83 -21.08
CA ALA A 826 9.77 20.47 -22.11
C ALA A 826 9.69 21.54 -23.22
N GLN A 827 9.87 22.81 -22.87
CA GLN A 827 9.75 23.97 -23.77
C GLN A 827 11.09 24.57 -24.24
N TRP A 828 12.25 24.02 -23.84
CA TRP A 828 13.56 24.53 -24.30
C TRP A 828 13.74 24.31 -25.80
N TYR A 829 14.15 25.34 -26.53
CA TYR A 829 14.29 25.34 -27.99
C TYR A 829 13.00 24.91 -28.72
N ALA A 830 11.84 25.22 -28.15
CA ALA A 830 10.56 25.03 -28.84
C ALA A 830 10.37 26.08 -29.95
N ALA A 831 9.26 25.98 -30.69
CA ALA A 831 9.03 26.84 -31.86
C ALA A 831 9.06 28.34 -31.50
N TRP A 832 8.54 28.71 -30.33
CA TRP A 832 8.51 30.10 -29.86
C TRP A 832 9.91 30.73 -29.77
N GLU A 833 10.92 29.96 -29.35
CA GLU A 833 12.31 30.45 -29.23
C GLU A 833 12.95 30.67 -30.61
N LYS A 834 12.62 29.80 -31.57
CA LYS A 834 13.08 29.91 -32.97
C LYS A 834 12.41 31.08 -33.69
N GLU A 835 11.12 31.31 -33.43
CA GLU A 835 10.39 32.46 -33.94
C GLU A 835 10.98 33.78 -33.42
N LEU A 836 11.31 33.86 -32.12
CA LEU A 836 11.91 35.07 -31.55
C LEU A 836 13.30 35.37 -32.10
N THR A 837 14.14 34.35 -32.23
CA THR A 837 15.49 34.53 -32.76
C THR A 837 15.49 34.88 -34.24
N GLN A 838 14.53 34.37 -35.03
CA GLN A 838 14.39 34.76 -36.44
C GLN A 838 13.88 36.19 -36.59
N ASN A 839 12.86 36.59 -35.80
CA ASN A 839 12.29 37.93 -35.85
C ASN A 839 13.27 39.01 -35.38
N ALA A 840 14.12 38.71 -34.39
CA ALA A 840 15.17 39.61 -33.91
C ALA A 840 16.31 39.84 -34.93
N ILE A 841 16.42 39.00 -35.97
CA ILE A 841 17.42 39.15 -37.04
C ILE A 841 16.87 39.98 -38.21
N THR A 842 15.54 40.04 -38.38
CA THR A 842 14.89 40.71 -39.51
C THR A 842 14.43 42.14 -39.24
N ASN A 843 14.40 42.55 -37.98
CA ASN A 843 14.16 43.93 -37.53
C ASN A 843 15.46 44.52 -36.99
#